data_AF-A0A3D3L321-F1
#
_entry.id   AF-A0A3D3L321-F1
#
_cell.length_a   1.000
_cell.length_b   1.000
_cell.length_c   1.000
_cell.angle_alpha   90.00
_cell.angle_beta   90.00
_cell.angle_gamma   90.00
#
_symmetry.space_group_name_H-M   'P 1'
#
loop_
_entity.id
_entity.type
_entity.pdbx_description
1 polymer ?
#
loop_
_entity_poly.entity_id
_entity_poly.type
_entity_poly.pdbx_seq_one_letter_code
_entity_poly.pdbx_strand_id
1 'polypeptide(L)'
;MIMKLNILLSDTYLKTTQLRRNQMKMMTKIILTALVFVGTVIPQTIEANYQLDYVTVHYTWVARAMESSLDFAGGYDLMGSWPSSATPAFQWTLSSFAPGDTITEVLVPLTFQGALDFFPYGPVALNCTFNDDGTFTINEGSTYPTTQLIDCETSSTVPPVSESGTWTDGGHLPYTDGFLNTSVRGWGITNSGTFAWFNAPDLGDGTNGSGMYNPNMQYDGINWGRFDATYNNDYTQIQDAWVRWTANDGIESNLGIVDPTDDDYTEEEAGMLNGIMGIAEAPSDNTTIPVIAALAATYGITIHVPDNPVALGGTGQDIDGDGEVDGVISANYGYLFDPVGSDGAPFSGDEFLQFTGYFFTGNLMNAAGIGQGTMTACGTGYVMGDDPTGNGGLGNGCLFDCVMTGESVENCTANCSFLSVEDCIDDATVAVLTTFGCPAEVAGGVAGMAYAEGNVGPCLLGGGDQLTCVLGGVLWAVGAAQVATGGAWMFPNDSDHDVDLACLADGDPSDCSGRLTMEVDNLCVPRMSTQRINARFQNTANAHGAANPVFMSTAAGWNMVGLPIVAGGYEYGDMFGIDLTGDGVADTPAATDGTLYSFDGSYNAESAMAPGQGYWLRFDMPCCDPAIYGVPGHPMGGYDLLTQTISLSEGWNMISGISVPADGDDIDDPGDILIEGSGYGFSGTYYPAEFIDPGQGYWVRASADGAITIAIGAGGAGRIAEPVDYLKNTSYLTITNGDGLKGMPLHFGAAVPENDKIRYGMPPLPPAGAFDARFAGDMR
;
A
#
# COMPACT_ATOMS: atom_id res chain seq x y z
N MET A 1 -70.43 -60.93 10.97
CA MET A 1 -69.72 -59.95 11.84
C MET A 1 -68.22 -60.21 11.98
N ILE A 2 -67.71 -61.41 11.64
CA ILE A 2 -66.27 -61.75 11.71
C ILE A 2 -65.50 -61.33 10.43
N MET A 3 -66.18 -61.17 9.29
CA MET A 3 -65.53 -60.86 8.00
C MET A 3 -65.21 -59.35 7.79
N LYS A 4 -65.84 -58.44 8.56
CA LYS A 4 -65.53 -57.00 8.54
C LYS A 4 -64.39 -56.61 9.48
N LEU A 5 -64.00 -57.49 10.42
CA LEU A 5 -62.91 -57.22 11.37
C LEU A 5 -61.53 -57.58 10.78
N ASN A 6 -61.44 -58.60 9.92
CA ASN A 6 -60.18 -59.01 9.29
C ASN A 6 -59.66 -58.03 8.21
N ILE A 7 -60.54 -57.28 7.54
CA ILE A 7 -60.14 -56.31 6.52
C ILE A 7 -59.57 -55.03 7.16
N LEU A 8 -60.12 -54.61 8.30
CA LEU A 8 -59.63 -53.44 9.06
C LEU A 8 -58.29 -53.70 9.76
N LEU A 9 -58.01 -54.93 10.20
CA LEU A 9 -56.74 -55.31 10.83
C LEU A 9 -55.60 -55.52 9.80
N SER A 10 -55.90 -55.96 8.58
CA SER A 10 -54.91 -56.13 7.50
C SER A 10 -54.43 -54.77 6.94
N ASP A 11 -55.33 -53.81 6.76
CA ASP A 11 -54.99 -52.48 6.22
C ASP A 11 -54.23 -51.60 7.23
N THR A 12 -54.49 -51.78 8.53
CA THR A 12 -53.73 -51.07 9.58
C THR A 12 -52.33 -51.66 9.78
N TYR A 13 -52.14 -52.97 9.61
CA TYR A 13 -50.83 -53.63 9.72
C TYR A 13 -49.91 -53.31 8.52
N LEU A 14 -50.44 -53.25 7.29
CA LEU A 14 -49.68 -52.86 6.09
C LEU A 14 -49.28 -51.38 6.11
N LYS A 15 -50.17 -50.49 6.58
CA LYS A 15 -49.86 -49.06 6.70
C LYS A 15 -48.83 -48.76 7.80
N THR A 16 -48.82 -49.51 8.91
CA THR A 16 -47.79 -49.33 9.96
C THR A 16 -46.44 -49.94 9.59
N THR A 17 -46.38 -51.00 8.77
CA THR A 17 -45.11 -51.51 8.24
C THR A 17 -44.55 -50.66 7.11
N GLN A 18 -45.38 -50.08 6.23
CA GLN A 18 -44.89 -49.10 5.24
C GLN A 18 -44.49 -47.76 5.88
N LEU A 19 -45.22 -47.25 6.89
CA LEU A 19 -44.76 -46.07 7.63
C LEU A 19 -43.47 -46.36 8.40
N ARG A 20 -43.29 -47.53 9.04
CA ARG A 20 -42.00 -47.87 9.68
C ARG A 20 -40.88 -48.07 8.68
N ARG A 21 -41.13 -48.60 7.47
CA ARG A 21 -40.09 -48.76 6.43
C ARG A 21 -39.71 -47.43 5.77
N ASN A 22 -40.67 -46.52 5.60
CA ASN A 22 -40.44 -45.16 5.10
C ASN A 22 -39.87 -44.22 6.17
N GLN A 23 -40.26 -44.37 7.44
CA GLN A 23 -39.66 -43.65 8.57
C GLN A 23 -38.27 -44.18 8.90
N MET A 24 -37.99 -45.48 8.71
CA MET A 24 -36.64 -46.03 8.86
C MET A 24 -35.75 -45.69 7.66
N LYS A 25 -36.27 -45.62 6.42
CA LYS A 25 -35.54 -45.05 5.27
C LYS A 25 -35.33 -43.53 5.37
N MET A 26 -36.27 -42.78 5.94
CA MET A 26 -36.09 -41.36 6.26
C MET A 26 -35.14 -41.17 7.44
N MET A 27 -35.18 -42.00 8.50
CA MET A 27 -34.25 -41.92 9.63
C MET A 27 -32.85 -42.41 9.27
N THR A 28 -32.69 -43.38 8.35
CA THR A 28 -31.36 -43.76 7.83
C THR A 28 -30.80 -42.71 6.87
N LYS A 29 -31.65 -41.98 6.12
CA LYS A 29 -31.22 -40.79 5.36
C LYS A 29 -30.88 -39.61 6.28
N ILE A 30 -31.68 -39.34 7.32
CA ILE A 30 -31.43 -38.27 8.29
C ILE A 30 -30.21 -38.57 9.18
N ILE A 31 -29.89 -39.84 9.46
CA ILE A 31 -28.68 -40.21 10.22
C ILE A 31 -27.42 -40.18 9.35
N LEU A 32 -27.52 -40.33 8.01
CA LEU A 32 -26.37 -40.14 7.11
C LEU A 32 -26.14 -38.65 6.80
N THR A 33 -27.19 -37.83 6.72
CA THR A 33 -27.10 -36.37 6.50
C THR A 33 -26.92 -35.57 7.80
N ALA A 34 -27.03 -36.20 8.98
CA ALA A 34 -26.67 -35.61 10.28
C ALA A 34 -25.19 -35.88 10.67
N LEU A 35 -24.36 -36.28 9.70
CA LEU A 35 -22.95 -35.92 9.66
C LEU A 35 -22.77 -34.53 9.02
N VAL A 36 -23.60 -33.57 9.42
CA VAL A 36 -23.15 -32.17 9.43
C VAL A 36 -22.09 -32.14 10.51
N PHE A 37 -20.84 -31.95 10.08
CA PHE A 37 -19.78 -31.26 10.81
C PHE A 37 -20.01 -31.26 12.33
N VAL A 38 -19.92 -32.44 12.96
CA VAL A 38 -19.36 -32.43 14.31
C VAL A 38 -17.97 -31.91 14.05
N GLY A 39 -17.75 -30.63 14.39
CA GLY A 39 -16.42 -30.04 14.40
C GLY A 39 -15.53 -30.99 15.18
N THR A 40 -14.88 -31.90 14.47
CA THR A 40 -13.59 -32.40 14.88
C THR A 40 -12.79 -31.12 14.92
N VAL A 41 -12.61 -30.61 16.13
CA VAL A 41 -11.53 -29.69 16.45
C VAL A 41 -10.28 -30.48 16.10
N ILE A 42 -9.89 -30.46 14.83
CA ILE A 42 -8.56 -30.83 14.42
C ILE A 42 -7.75 -29.66 14.95
N PRO A 43 -6.88 -29.86 15.97
CA PRO A 43 -5.87 -28.85 16.25
C PRO A 43 -5.04 -28.74 14.97
N GLN A 44 -5.31 -27.69 14.20
CA GLN A 44 -4.65 -27.47 12.93
C GLN A 44 -3.25 -26.95 13.26
N THR A 45 -2.27 -27.83 13.07
CA THR A 45 -0.86 -27.50 13.19
C THR A 45 -0.54 -26.32 12.28
N ILE A 46 0.30 -25.39 12.75
CA ILE A 46 0.94 -24.40 11.89
C ILE A 46 2.40 -24.75 11.60
N GLU A 47 2.83 -25.93 12.07
CA GLU A 47 4.19 -26.39 11.95
C GLU A 47 4.55 -26.69 10.50
N ALA A 48 5.43 -25.84 9.95
CA ALA A 48 6.00 -26.01 8.62
C ALA A 48 7.19 -25.07 8.44
N ASN A 49 7.92 -25.27 7.34
CA ASN A 49 8.92 -24.32 6.87
C ASN A 49 8.32 -23.48 5.73
N TYR A 50 8.40 -22.17 5.88
CA TYR A 50 7.70 -21.17 5.09
C TYR A 50 8.68 -20.31 4.31
N GLN A 51 8.36 -20.00 3.06
CA GLN A 51 9.11 -19.10 2.20
C GLN A 51 8.24 -17.91 1.81
N LEU A 52 8.73 -16.69 2.03
CA LEU A 52 8.05 -15.46 1.63
C LEU A 52 7.97 -15.38 0.10
N ASP A 53 6.77 -15.12 -0.43
CA ASP A 53 6.50 -14.93 -1.87
C ASP A 53 5.77 -13.60 -2.19
N TYR A 54 5.24 -12.92 -1.16
CA TYR A 54 4.54 -11.65 -1.27
C TYR A 54 4.67 -10.86 0.03
N VAL A 55 4.94 -9.56 -0.05
CA VAL A 55 4.76 -8.66 1.09
C VAL A 55 4.40 -7.24 0.66
N THR A 56 3.44 -6.66 1.36
CA THR A 56 3.21 -5.20 1.38
C THR A 56 3.49 -4.68 2.79
N VAL A 57 4.31 -3.64 2.89
CA VAL A 57 4.58 -2.95 4.15
C VAL A 57 4.17 -1.49 4.03
N HIS A 58 3.38 -1.00 4.98
CA HIS A 58 3.03 0.40 5.08
C HIS A 58 3.64 1.00 6.35
N TYR A 59 4.54 1.97 6.17
CA TYR A 59 5.13 2.75 7.25
C TYR A 59 4.46 4.11 7.34
N THR A 60 4.07 4.50 8.55
CA THR A 60 3.67 5.87 8.88
C THR A 60 4.67 6.39 9.91
N TRP A 61 5.36 7.50 9.61
CA TRP A 61 6.29 8.14 10.52
C TRP A 61 5.74 9.48 10.99
N VAL A 62 5.62 9.63 12.31
CA VAL A 62 5.06 10.82 12.96
C VAL A 62 6.11 11.43 13.87
N ALA A 63 6.30 12.74 13.79
CA ALA A 63 7.21 13.46 14.68
C ALA A 63 6.76 13.31 16.13
N ARG A 64 7.69 13.06 17.05
CA ARG A 64 7.42 12.96 18.49
C ARG A 64 8.28 13.92 19.27
N ALA A 65 7.92 14.16 20.52
CA ALA A 65 8.79 14.86 21.45
C ALA A 65 10.04 14.00 21.76
N MET A 66 11.15 14.67 22.08
CA MET A 66 12.34 14.02 22.61
C MET A 66 12.06 13.45 23.99
N GLU A 67 12.50 12.22 24.24
CA GLU A 67 12.33 11.51 25.50
C GLU A 67 13.65 10.99 26.07
N SER A 68 14.62 10.64 25.22
CA SER A 68 15.91 10.05 25.63
C SER A 68 17.10 10.92 25.23
N SER A 69 18.23 10.72 25.90
CA SER A 69 19.50 11.33 25.50
C SER A 69 19.99 10.86 24.13
N LEU A 70 19.48 9.73 23.61
CA LEU A 70 19.77 9.22 22.27
C LEU A 70 19.02 9.94 21.15
N ASP A 71 18.03 10.79 21.48
CA ASP A 71 17.39 11.70 20.51
C ASP A 71 18.32 12.86 20.07
N PHE A 72 19.59 12.82 20.48
CA PHE A 72 20.58 13.87 20.27
C PHE A 72 20.88 14.09 18.77
N ALA A 73 21.02 15.37 18.40
CA ALA A 73 21.04 15.94 17.05
C ALA A 73 19.66 16.08 16.36
N GLY A 74 18.57 15.71 17.04
CA GLY A 74 17.22 15.85 16.49
C GLY A 74 16.74 17.30 16.37
N GLY A 75 16.73 17.91 15.19
CA GLY A 75 15.99 19.16 14.99
C GLY A 75 14.50 18.86 14.73
N TYR A 76 13.70 19.90 14.58
CA TYR A 76 12.36 19.79 13.96
C TYR A 76 12.26 20.58 12.67
N ASP A 77 13.29 21.33 12.32
CA ASP A 77 13.30 22.28 11.23
C ASP A 77 14.30 21.82 10.17
N LEU A 78 13.81 21.56 8.96
CA LEU A 78 14.63 21.24 7.81
C LEU A 78 15.19 22.55 7.26
N MET A 79 16.51 22.71 7.31
CA MET A 79 17.16 23.96 6.94
C MET A 79 17.76 23.87 5.55
N GLY A 80 17.69 24.96 4.80
CA GLY A 80 18.56 25.23 3.66
C GLY A 80 19.70 26.13 4.11
N SER A 81 20.94 25.72 3.88
CA SER A 81 22.16 26.42 4.25
C SER A 81 22.95 26.90 3.04
N TRP A 82 23.59 28.05 3.17
CA TRP A 82 24.54 28.55 2.18
C TRP A 82 25.82 29.04 2.88
N PRO A 83 27.02 28.83 2.30
CA PRO A 83 27.29 28.07 1.09
C PRO A 83 27.25 26.55 1.29
N SER A 84 27.24 26.10 2.55
CA SER A 84 27.16 24.69 2.90
C SER A 84 26.66 24.51 4.33
N SER A 85 26.05 23.36 4.63
CA SER A 85 25.61 22.91 5.95
C SER A 85 26.76 22.81 6.97
N ALA A 86 27.98 22.53 6.51
CA ALA A 86 29.15 22.39 7.39
C ALA A 86 29.65 23.73 7.96
N THR A 87 29.54 24.81 7.17
CA THR A 87 29.91 26.17 7.58
C THR A 87 28.91 27.18 7.01
N PRO A 88 27.68 27.24 7.53
CA PRO A 88 26.66 28.11 6.97
C PRO A 88 26.96 29.57 7.30
N ALA A 89 26.92 30.42 6.28
CA ALA A 89 26.87 31.87 6.40
C ALA A 89 25.42 32.38 6.50
N PHE A 90 24.47 31.62 5.93
CA PHE A 90 23.05 31.89 5.99
C PHE A 90 22.28 30.56 6.08
N GLN A 91 21.17 30.56 6.81
CA GLN A 91 20.26 29.42 6.93
C GLN A 91 18.81 29.89 6.82
N TRP A 92 17.96 29.04 6.26
CA TRP A 92 16.53 29.29 6.09
C TRP A 92 15.73 28.01 6.37
N THR A 93 14.65 28.12 7.13
CA THR A 93 13.77 26.97 7.39
C THR A 93 12.91 26.66 6.16
N LEU A 94 13.12 25.49 5.56
CA LEU A 94 12.37 24.98 4.41
C LEU A 94 11.06 24.32 4.86
N SER A 95 11.09 23.59 5.97
CA SER A 95 9.93 22.92 6.57
C SER A 95 10.14 22.74 8.06
N SER A 96 9.06 22.64 8.82
CA SER A 96 9.07 22.38 10.26
C SER A 96 8.09 21.26 10.59
N PHE A 97 8.47 20.38 11.52
CA PHE A 97 7.66 19.25 11.98
C PHE A 97 7.35 19.41 13.47
N ALA A 98 6.13 19.80 13.83
CA ALA A 98 5.73 19.80 15.23
C ALA A 98 5.49 18.36 15.73
N PRO A 99 5.71 18.05 17.03
CA PRO A 99 5.30 16.76 17.58
C PRO A 99 3.82 16.46 17.30
N GLY A 100 3.56 15.32 16.68
CA GLY A 100 2.24 14.90 16.18
C GLY A 100 2.06 15.04 14.67
N ASP A 101 2.92 15.79 13.97
CA ASP A 101 2.86 15.92 12.52
C ASP A 101 3.34 14.64 11.83
N THR A 102 2.65 14.24 10.77
CA THR A 102 3.11 13.13 9.92
C THR A 102 4.27 13.61 9.06
N ILE A 103 5.43 12.98 9.22
CA ILE A 103 6.64 13.32 8.47
C ILE A 103 6.51 12.76 7.05
N THR A 104 6.18 11.47 6.93
CA THR A 104 5.91 10.81 5.64
C THR A 104 5.22 9.46 5.85
N GLU A 105 4.66 8.95 4.76
CA GLU A 105 4.11 7.60 4.65
C GLU A 105 4.77 6.86 3.47
N VAL A 106 5.15 5.60 3.68
CA VAL A 106 5.86 4.80 2.68
C VAL A 106 5.15 3.46 2.51
N LEU A 107 4.69 3.19 1.29
CA LEU A 107 4.20 1.87 0.88
C LEU A 107 5.29 1.13 0.11
N VAL A 108 5.64 -0.06 0.58
CA VAL A 108 6.58 -0.98 -0.09
C VAL A 108 5.80 -2.18 -0.65
N PRO A 109 5.51 -2.22 -1.97
CA PRO A 109 4.67 -3.25 -2.57
C PRO A 109 5.48 -4.36 -3.27
N LEU A 110 6.06 -5.29 -2.51
CA LEU A 110 6.76 -6.46 -3.07
C LEU A 110 5.75 -7.59 -3.34
N THR A 111 4.90 -7.37 -4.35
CA THR A 111 3.67 -8.16 -4.59
C THR A 111 3.86 -9.42 -5.44
N PHE A 112 5.10 -9.76 -5.82
CA PHE A 112 5.44 -10.98 -6.53
C PHE A 112 6.94 -11.29 -6.40
N GLN A 113 7.34 -12.52 -6.74
CA GLN A 113 8.73 -12.98 -6.58
C GLN A 113 9.78 -12.08 -7.26
N GLY A 114 9.50 -11.57 -8.46
CA GLY A 114 10.45 -10.67 -9.14
C GLY A 114 10.63 -9.33 -8.40
N ALA A 115 9.60 -8.81 -7.72
CA ALA A 115 9.76 -7.61 -6.89
C ALA A 115 10.63 -7.89 -5.66
N LEU A 116 10.53 -9.08 -5.08
CA LEU A 116 11.38 -9.53 -3.97
C LEU A 116 12.84 -9.69 -4.42
N ASP A 117 13.08 -10.36 -5.56
CA ASP A 117 14.42 -10.68 -6.06
C ASP A 117 15.19 -9.44 -6.54
N PHE A 118 14.49 -8.45 -7.11
CA PHE A 118 15.08 -7.24 -7.70
C PHE A 118 14.78 -5.97 -6.89
N PHE A 119 14.47 -6.10 -5.60
CA PHE A 119 14.29 -4.93 -4.74
C PHE A 119 15.58 -4.08 -4.75
N PRO A 120 15.50 -2.74 -4.95
CA PRO A 120 16.67 -1.91 -5.25
C PRO A 120 17.81 -1.95 -4.23
N TYR A 121 17.49 -2.29 -2.98
CA TYR A 121 18.44 -2.31 -1.86
C TYR A 121 19.00 -3.71 -1.56
N GLY A 122 18.61 -4.71 -2.34
CA GLY A 122 19.01 -6.12 -2.18
C GLY A 122 17.81 -7.06 -2.22
N PRO A 123 18.01 -8.34 -2.57
CA PRO A 123 16.93 -9.31 -2.64
C PRO A 123 16.32 -9.53 -1.25
N VAL A 124 15.00 -9.49 -1.15
CA VAL A 124 14.24 -9.82 0.06
C VAL A 124 13.82 -11.29 -0.01
N ALA A 125 14.39 -12.12 0.86
CA ALA A 125 14.14 -13.55 0.87
C ALA A 125 14.03 -14.03 2.31
N LEU A 126 12.84 -14.30 2.80
CA LEU A 126 12.63 -14.69 4.19
C LEU A 126 12.15 -16.14 4.26
N ASN A 127 12.90 -16.98 4.97
CA ASN A 127 12.59 -18.39 5.17
C ASN A 127 12.44 -18.67 6.67
N CYS A 128 11.22 -19.04 7.10
CA CYS A 128 10.86 -19.18 8.51
C CYS A 128 10.28 -20.56 8.81
N THR A 129 10.81 -21.24 9.83
CA THR A 129 10.18 -22.44 10.39
C THR A 129 9.34 -22.05 11.60
N PHE A 130 8.02 -22.30 11.59
CA PHE A 130 7.17 -22.17 12.77
C PHE A 130 6.91 -23.56 13.35
N ASN A 131 6.90 -23.69 14.68
CA ASN A 131 6.65 -24.94 15.40
C ASN A 131 5.45 -24.80 16.34
N ASP A 132 4.69 -25.86 16.54
CA ASP A 132 3.48 -25.85 17.39
C ASP A 132 3.78 -25.66 18.88
N ASP A 133 5.05 -25.77 19.30
CA ASP A 133 5.49 -25.52 20.66
C ASP A 133 5.67 -24.02 21.01
N GLY A 134 5.28 -23.12 20.09
CA GLY A 134 5.40 -21.68 20.27
C GLY A 134 6.79 -21.13 19.93
N THR A 135 7.63 -21.90 19.23
CA THR A 135 8.94 -21.44 18.75
C THR A 135 8.93 -21.19 17.25
N PHE A 136 9.83 -20.33 16.78
CA PHE A 136 10.11 -20.17 15.36
C PHE A 136 11.61 -20.00 15.11
N THR A 137 12.04 -20.20 13.87
CA THR A 137 13.42 -19.96 13.41
C THR A 137 13.40 -19.24 12.09
N ILE A 138 14.18 -18.16 11.97
CA ILE A 138 14.55 -17.55 10.70
C ILE A 138 15.80 -18.29 10.20
N ASN A 139 15.63 -19.03 9.12
CA ASN A 139 16.65 -19.96 8.63
C ASN A 139 17.79 -19.21 7.93
N GLU A 140 19.00 -19.78 7.99
CA GLU A 140 20.20 -19.22 7.37
C GLU A 140 20.00 -19.00 5.86
N GLY A 141 20.52 -17.87 5.36
CA GLY A 141 20.30 -17.43 3.97
C GLY A 141 19.10 -16.50 3.80
N SER A 142 18.33 -16.26 4.86
CA SER A 142 17.27 -15.26 4.85
C SER A 142 17.83 -13.82 4.86
N THR A 143 17.07 -12.90 4.29
CA THR A 143 17.31 -11.46 4.29
C THR A 143 16.03 -10.72 4.67
N TYR A 144 16.16 -9.62 5.41
CA TYR A 144 15.02 -8.87 5.95
C TYR A 144 15.21 -7.38 5.69
N PRO A 145 14.25 -6.69 5.03
CA PRO A 145 14.38 -5.27 4.75
C PRO A 145 14.22 -4.45 6.04
N THR A 146 15.10 -3.49 6.24
CA THR A 146 15.06 -2.54 7.35
C THR A 146 15.62 -1.19 6.91
N THR A 147 15.59 -0.20 7.78
CA THR A 147 16.20 1.11 7.57
C THR A 147 17.50 1.23 8.34
N GLN A 148 18.45 1.97 7.78
CA GLN A 148 19.64 2.44 8.49
C GLN A 148 19.65 3.98 8.48
N LEU A 149 20.23 4.55 9.52
CA LEU A 149 20.45 5.98 9.66
C LEU A 149 21.95 6.23 9.59
N ILE A 150 22.41 6.98 8.58
CA ILE A 150 23.80 7.40 8.46
C ILE A 150 23.79 8.91 8.24
N ASP A 151 24.48 9.66 9.09
CA ASP A 151 24.58 11.12 8.98
C ASP A 151 23.22 11.83 8.85
N CYS A 152 22.24 11.44 9.66
CA CYS A 152 20.85 11.94 9.57
C CYS A 152 20.19 11.77 8.18
N GLU A 153 20.59 10.75 7.42
CA GLU A 153 19.93 10.29 6.21
C GLU A 153 19.39 8.87 6.43
N THR A 154 18.06 8.69 6.32
CA THR A 154 17.45 7.37 6.39
C THR A 154 17.48 6.70 5.02
N SER A 155 18.12 5.54 4.94
CA SER A 155 18.15 4.71 3.72
C SER A 155 17.68 3.28 4.01
N SER A 156 17.18 2.60 2.98
CA SER A 156 16.79 1.19 3.09
C SER A 156 18.00 0.27 2.93
N THR A 157 18.00 -0.83 3.66
CA THR A 157 19.01 -1.89 3.58
C THR A 157 18.35 -3.26 3.77
N VAL A 158 18.95 -4.31 3.20
CA VAL A 158 18.42 -5.68 3.31
C VAL A 158 19.52 -6.62 3.82
N PRO A 159 19.82 -6.56 5.13
CA PRO A 159 20.83 -7.43 5.74
C PRO A 159 20.41 -8.90 5.75
N PRO A 160 21.38 -9.84 5.79
CA PRO A 160 21.10 -11.22 6.11
C PRO A 160 20.66 -11.37 7.56
N VAL A 161 19.68 -12.22 7.81
CA VAL A 161 19.14 -12.49 9.15
C VAL A 161 19.04 -14.00 9.40
N SER A 162 19.27 -14.40 10.64
CA SER A 162 18.96 -15.74 11.12
C SER A 162 18.88 -15.70 12.64
N GLU A 163 17.80 -16.25 13.18
CA GLU A 163 17.55 -16.25 14.63
C GLU A 163 16.57 -17.36 15.01
N SER A 164 16.42 -17.57 16.32
CA SER A 164 15.32 -18.32 16.90
C SER A 164 14.55 -17.42 17.85
N GLY A 165 13.23 -17.50 17.81
CA GLY A 165 12.33 -16.69 18.61
C GLY A 165 11.12 -17.46 19.09
N THR A 166 10.18 -16.76 19.72
CA THR A 166 8.94 -17.34 20.25
C THR A 166 7.71 -16.59 19.78
N TRP A 167 6.64 -17.35 19.54
CA TRP A 167 5.34 -16.86 19.13
C TRP A 167 4.23 -17.43 20.04
N THR A 168 3.06 -16.81 20.01
CA THR A 168 1.88 -17.25 20.76
C THR A 168 0.60 -17.01 19.96
N ASP A 169 -0.42 -17.81 20.20
CA ASP A 169 -1.80 -17.58 19.74
C ASP A 169 -2.70 -17.00 20.85
N GLY A 170 -2.10 -16.56 21.96
CA GLY A 170 -2.82 -16.06 23.13
C GLY A 170 -3.62 -17.14 23.88
N GLY A 171 -3.50 -18.42 23.51
CA GLY A 171 -4.34 -19.49 24.01
C GLY A 171 -5.75 -19.51 23.41
N HIS A 172 -5.98 -18.77 22.32
CA HIS A 172 -7.26 -18.71 21.62
C HIS A 172 -7.41 -19.84 20.60
N LEU A 173 -8.64 -20.34 20.42
CA LEU A 173 -8.94 -21.34 19.39
C LEU A 173 -8.98 -20.68 18.01
N PRO A 174 -8.47 -21.35 16.95
CA PRO A 174 -8.63 -20.84 15.59
C PRO A 174 -10.10 -20.90 15.15
N TYR A 175 -10.50 -19.97 14.31
CA TYR A 175 -11.71 -20.11 13.48
C TYR A 175 -11.34 -20.91 12.24
N THR A 176 -11.98 -22.05 12.01
CA THR A 176 -11.71 -22.92 10.86
C THR A 176 -12.90 -22.95 9.93
N ASP A 177 -12.67 -22.71 8.65
CA ASP A 177 -13.66 -22.91 7.62
C ASP A 177 -13.43 -24.27 6.94
N GLY A 178 -14.39 -25.18 7.20
CA GLY A 178 -14.47 -26.54 6.66
C GLY A 178 -14.60 -26.61 5.14
N PHE A 179 -15.15 -25.56 4.55
CA PHE A 179 -15.42 -25.47 3.12
C PHE A 179 -14.24 -24.81 2.40
N LEU A 180 -13.70 -23.72 2.97
CA LEU A 180 -12.59 -23.01 2.35
C LEU A 180 -11.23 -23.68 2.62
N ASN A 181 -11.16 -24.76 3.41
CA ASN A 181 -9.89 -25.33 3.88
C ASN A 181 -8.96 -24.30 4.53
N THR A 182 -9.54 -23.34 5.26
CA THR A 182 -8.77 -22.27 5.91
C THR A 182 -8.87 -22.32 7.43
N SER A 183 -7.87 -21.77 8.10
CA SER A 183 -7.94 -21.41 9.51
C SER A 183 -7.46 -19.98 9.72
N VAL A 184 -8.10 -19.25 10.63
CA VAL A 184 -7.72 -17.90 11.03
C VAL A 184 -7.52 -17.89 12.53
N ARG A 185 -6.42 -17.31 12.98
CA ARG A 185 -6.14 -17.16 14.42
C ARG A 185 -5.34 -15.90 14.73
N GLY A 186 -5.51 -15.41 15.95
CA GLY A 186 -4.59 -14.42 16.49
C GLY A 186 -3.19 -15.00 16.57
N TRP A 187 -2.20 -14.18 16.27
CA TRP A 187 -0.80 -14.57 16.26
C TRP A 187 0.06 -13.42 16.75
N GLY A 188 0.99 -13.73 17.66
CA GLY A 188 1.83 -12.75 18.32
C GLY A 188 3.28 -13.21 18.43
N ILE A 189 4.22 -12.31 18.20
CA ILE A 189 5.64 -12.52 18.49
C ILE A 189 5.94 -12.02 19.90
N THR A 190 6.59 -12.88 20.71
CA THR A 190 6.93 -12.59 22.11
C THR A 190 8.43 -12.48 22.36
N ASN A 191 9.25 -12.97 21.43
CA ASN A 191 10.69 -12.79 21.45
C ASN A 191 11.25 -12.93 20.03
N SER A 192 11.94 -11.90 19.58
CA SER A 192 12.59 -11.80 18.27
C SER A 192 13.50 -10.58 18.27
N GLY A 193 14.68 -10.67 17.64
CA GLY A 193 15.52 -9.51 17.34
C GLY A 193 15.30 -8.95 15.93
N THR A 194 14.54 -9.67 15.08
CA THR A 194 14.26 -9.30 13.68
C THR A 194 12.84 -8.79 13.49
N PHE A 195 11.84 -9.52 14.00
CA PHE A 195 10.44 -9.12 13.97
C PHE A 195 10.08 -8.26 15.18
N ALA A 196 9.18 -7.31 14.97
CA ALA A 196 8.53 -6.60 16.06
C ALA A 196 7.71 -7.55 16.93
N TRP A 197 7.55 -7.18 18.20
CA TRP A 197 6.68 -7.90 19.12
C TRP A 197 5.25 -7.37 19.01
N PHE A 198 4.28 -8.28 19.18
CA PHE A 198 2.86 -7.93 19.10
C PHE A 198 2.00 -9.04 19.70
N ASN A 199 0.77 -8.67 20.07
CA ASN A 199 -0.16 -9.57 20.75
C ASN A 199 -1.01 -10.38 19.77
N ALA A 200 -1.45 -11.56 20.22
CA ALA A 200 -2.45 -12.37 19.51
C ALA A 200 -3.87 -11.97 19.98
N PRO A 201 -4.72 -11.39 19.11
CA PRO A 201 -6.12 -11.12 19.43
C PRO A 201 -6.98 -12.39 19.40
N ASP A 202 -8.13 -12.39 20.08
CA ASP A 202 -9.10 -13.47 19.96
C ASP A 202 -9.92 -13.33 18.67
N LEU A 203 -9.67 -14.23 17.71
CA LEU A 203 -10.39 -14.31 16.43
C LEU A 203 -11.24 -15.58 16.32
N GLY A 204 -11.44 -16.31 17.44
CA GLY A 204 -12.11 -17.61 17.43
C GLY A 204 -13.60 -17.54 17.11
N ASP A 205 -14.20 -16.34 17.13
CA ASP A 205 -15.59 -16.10 16.75
C ASP A 205 -15.81 -15.89 15.24
N GLY A 206 -14.74 -15.92 14.44
CA GLY A 206 -14.80 -15.68 13.00
C GLY A 206 -14.94 -14.21 12.61
N THR A 207 -14.72 -13.28 13.55
CA THR A 207 -14.58 -11.87 13.18
C THR A 207 -13.36 -11.71 12.28
N ASN A 208 -13.57 -11.18 11.08
CA ASN A 208 -12.54 -11.17 10.03
C ASN A 208 -11.40 -10.17 10.29
N GLY A 209 -11.25 -9.67 11.53
CA GLY A 209 -10.25 -8.68 11.93
C GLY A 209 -10.25 -7.37 11.12
N SER A 210 -11.24 -7.19 10.23
CA SER A 210 -11.40 -6.11 9.24
C SER A 210 -10.23 -5.80 8.28
N GLY A 211 -9.19 -6.65 8.23
CA GLY A 211 -8.04 -6.43 7.34
C GLY A 211 -7.16 -5.23 7.73
N MET A 212 -6.01 -5.09 7.06
CA MET A 212 -4.95 -4.11 7.39
C MET A 212 -5.36 -2.63 7.20
N TYR A 213 -6.48 -2.36 6.54
CA TYR A 213 -6.86 -1.04 6.03
C TYR A 213 -8.23 -0.53 6.50
N ASN A 214 -8.80 -1.05 7.59
CA ASN A 214 -10.04 -0.48 8.11
C ASN A 214 -9.73 0.67 9.09
N PRO A 215 -9.90 1.96 8.73
CA PRO A 215 -9.62 3.10 9.60
C PRO A 215 -10.52 3.21 10.84
N ASN A 216 -11.47 2.28 11.04
CA ASN A 216 -12.31 2.16 12.23
C ASN A 216 -12.15 0.81 12.93
N MET A 217 -11.00 0.16 12.76
CA MET A 217 -10.71 -1.12 13.41
C MET A 217 -10.59 -0.97 14.93
N GLN A 218 -11.10 -1.96 15.66
CA GLN A 218 -11.03 -2.02 17.13
C GLN A 218 -9.58 -2.05 17.65
N TYR A 219 -8.62 -2.41 16.79
CA TYR A 219 -7.21 -2.63 17.13
C TYR A 219 -6.26 -1.56 16.56
N ASP A 220 -6.77 -0.44 16.05
CA ASP A 220 -5.92 0.66 15.58
C ASP A 220 -5.17 1.27 16.77
N GLY A 221 -3.86 1.48 16.63
CA GLY A 221 -2.98 1.94 17.72
C GLY A 221 -2.53 0.86 18.73
N ILE A 222 -2.79 -0.42 18.45
CA ILE A 222 -2.34 -1.55 19.29
C ILE A 222 -1.37 -2.42 18.48
N ASN A 223 -0.40 -3.04 19.15
CA ASN A 223 0.49 -4.03 18.54
C ASN A 223 -0.23 -5.39 18.49
N TRP A 224 -0.61 -5.85 17.30
CA TRP A 224 -1.34 -7.11 17.12
C TRP A 224 -0.99 -7.82 15.82
N GLY A 225 -1.22 -9.14 15.76
CA GLY A 225 -1.05 -9.92 14.54
C GLY A 225 -2.05 -11.06 14.36
N ARG A 226 -2.09 -11.62 13.15
CA ARG A 226 -2.91 -12.77 12.77
C ARG A 226 -2.17 -13.68 11.81
N PHE A 227 -2.57 -14.94 11.83
CA PHE A 227 -2.09 -15.99 10.94
C PHE A 227 -3.30 -16.66 10.28
N ASP A 228 -3.35 -16.60 8.96
CA ASP A 228 -4.40 -17.23 8.16
C ASP A 228 -3.76 -18.34 7.34
N ALA A 229 -4.06 -19.60 7.65
CA ALA A 229 -3.53 -20.75 6.92
C ALA A 229 -4.53 -21.29 5.91
N THR A 230 -4.01 -21.75 4.79
CA THR A 230 -4.72 -22.58 3.80
C THR A 230 -4.18 -24.00 3.87
N TYR A 231 -5.06 -25.00 3.89
CA TYR A 231 -4.72 -26.42 3.99
C TYR A 231 -5.08 -27.17 2.70
N ASN A 232 -4.49 -28.35 2.54
CA ASN A 232 -4.99 -29.34 1.58
C ASN A 232 -6.36 -29.90 2.00
N ASN A 233 -7.05 -30.56 1.08
CA ASN A 233 -8.43 -31.04 1.25
C ASN A 233 -8.64 -31.99 2.44
N ASP A 234 -7.60 -32.66 2.94
CA ASP A 234 -7.66 -33.55 4.09
C ASP A 234 -7.13 -32.91 5.39
N TYR A 235 -6.78 -31.61 5.34
CA TYR A 235 -6.21 -30.83 6.44
C TYR A 235 -4.95 -31.44 7.07
N THR A 236 -4.22 -32.27 6.32
CA THR A 236 -2.98 -32.89 6.81
C THR A 236 -1.77 -31.98 6.65
N GLN A 237 -1.85 -30.95 5.81
CA GLN A 237 -0.71 -30.11 5.46
C GLN A 237 -1.11 -28.70 5.05
N ILE A 238 -0.40 -27.69 5.58
CA ILE A 238 -0.51 -26.31 5.15
C ILE A 238 0.08 -26.13 3.75
N GLN A 239 -0.62 -25.37 2.91
CA GLN A 239 -0.18 -24.97 1.57
C GLN A 239 0.51 -23.61 1.61
N ASP A 240 -0.17 -22.62 2.17
CA ASP A 240 0.33 -21.27 2.35
C ASP A 240 -0.29 -20.63 3.60
N ALA A 241 0.28 -19.49 3.99
CA ALA A 241 -0.26 -18.69 5.07
C ALA A 241 -0.09 -17.19 4.79
N TRP A 242 -1.11 -16.42 5.15
CA TRP A 242 -1.01 -14.98 5.31
C TRP A 242 -0.65 -14.64 6.75
N VAL A 243 0.37 -13.82 6.90
CA VAL A 243 0.81 -13.29 8.19
C VAL A 243 0.66 -11.79 8.13
N ARG A 244 -0.15 -11.23 9.03
CA ARG A 244 -0.44 -9.80 9.08
C ARG A 244 -0.24 -9.28 10.47
N TRP A 245 0.43 -8.14 10.61
CA TRP A 245 0.60 -7.51 11.91
C TRP A 245 0.70 -5.99 11.79
N THR A 246 0.37 -5.33 12.89
CA THR A 246 0.64 -3.91 13.12
C THR A 246 1.57 -3.81 14.31
N ALA A 247 2.62 -3.01 14.20
CA ALA A 247 3.49 -2.67 15.32
C ALA A 247 3.79 -1.17 15.32
N ASN A 248 3.73 -0.59 16.51
CA ASN A 248 4.04 0.80 16.80
C ASN A 248 5.27 0.80 17.70
N ASP A 249 6.19 1.73 17.48
CA ASP A 249 7.37 1.89 18.34
C ASP A 249 6.99 1.99 19.82
N GLY A 250 7.79 1.34 20.67
CA GLY A 250 7.58 1.26 22.10
C GLY A 250 7.97 -0.09 22.70
N ILE A 251 7.90 -0.17 24.03
CA ILE A 251 8.31 -1.35 24.81
C ILE A 251 7.53 -2.61 24.41
N GLU A 252 6.26 -2.46 24.06
CA GLU A 252 5.41 -3.60 23.68
C GLU A 252 5.77 -4.21 22.32
N SER A 253 6.42 -3.45 21.43
CA SER A 253 6.90 -3.94 20.14
C SER A 253 8.40 -4.22 20.11
N ASN A 254 9.13 -3.78 21.14
CA ASN A 254 10.59 -3.79 21.16
C ASN A 254 11.19 -3.05 19.95
N LEU A 255 10.55 -1.94 19.52
CA LEU A 255 11.00 -1.10 18.42
C LEU A 255 11.16 0.35 18.85
N GLY A 256 12.22 1.01 18.36
CA GLY A 256 12.44 2.43 18.56
C GLY A 256 12.51 2.84 20.04
N ILE A 257 13.06 1.96 20.87
CA ILE A 257 13.31 2.18 22.28
C ILE A 257 14.80 2.09 22.59
N VAL A 258 15.21 2.77 23.67
CA VAL A 258 16.54 2.59 24.25
C VAL A 258 16.67 1.17 24.78
N ASP A 259 17.61 0.41 24.25
CA ASP A 259 17.86 -0.97 24.65
C ASP A 259 19.37 -1.29 24.70
N PRO A 260 19.78 -2.42 25.33
CA PRO A 260 21.20 -2.76 25.53
C PRO A 260 22.05 -2.91 24.26
N THR A 261 21.46 -2.86 23.07
CA THR A 261 22.15 -2.89 21.78
C THR A 261 22.58 -1.49 21.30
N ASP A 262 22.09 -0.42 21.93
CA ASP A 262 22.49 0.95 21.60
C ASP A 262 23.91 1.28 22.11
N ASP A 263 24.70 1.99 21.29
CA ASP A 263 26.10 2.33 21.57
C ASP A 263 26.29 3.16 22.86
N ASP A 264 25.31 4.01 23.20
CA ASP A 264 25.30 4.89 24.38
C ASP A 264 24.20 4.51 25.39
N TYR A 265 23.84 3.22 25.46
CA TYR A 265 22.81 2.70 26.37
C TYR A 265 23.04 3.06 27.84
N THR A 266 21.98 3.54 28.50
CA THR A 266 21.92 3.67 29.96
C THR A 266 20.69 2.95 30.52
N GLU A 267 20.85 2.25 31.64
CA GLU A 267 19.75 1.49 32.28
C GLU A 267 18.63 2.41 32.81
N GLU A 268 18.92 3.70 33.07
CA GLU A 268 17.94 4.69 33.50
C GLU A 268 16.96 5.09 32.39
N GLU A 269 17.39 5.00 31.14
CA GLU A 269 16.61 5.37 29.94
C GLU A 269 16.01 4.16 29.22
N ALA A 270 16.29 2.94 29.69
CA ALA A 270 15.81 1.71 29.06
C ALA A 270 14.28 1.73 28.84
N GLY A 271 13.87 1.53 27.60
CA GLY A 271 12.46 1.56 27.18
C GLY A 271 11.90 2.94 26.83
N MET A 272 12.65 4.04 27.03
CA MET A 272 12.28 5.35 26.47
C MET A 272 12.39 5.33 24.94
N LEU A 273 11.62 6.16 24.25
CA LEU A 273 11.68 6.21 22.78
C LEU A 273 13.01 6.82 22.30
N ASN A 274 13.62 6.19 21.29
CA ASN A 274 14.83 6.65 20.61
C ASN A 274 14.74 6.56 19.06
N GLY A 275 13.57 6.22 18.51
CA GLY A 275 13.38 6.17 17.06
C GLY A 275 13.62 7.53 16.40
N ILE A 276 14.48 7.57 15.39
CA ILE A 276 14.86 8.77 14.62
C ILE A 276 14.66 8.50 13.12
N MET A 277 14.25 9.54 12.38
CA MET A 277 14.23 9.56 10.93
C MET A 277 15.16 10.66 10.43
N GLY A 278 16.01 10.31 9.49
CA GLY A 278 16.88 11.24 8.80
C GLY A 278 16.25 11.76 7.52
N ILE A 279 16.25 13.07 7.33
CA ILE A 279 15.77 13.78 6.14
C ILE A 279 16.95 14.57 5.58
N ALA A 280 17.44 14.18 4.40
CA ALA A 280 18.59 14.82 3.74
C ALA A 280 18.20 15.57 2.45
N GLU A 281 16.91 15.57 2.10
CA GLU A 281 16.39 16.20 0.90
C GLU A 281 15.08 16.92 1.23
N ALA A 282 14.83 18.03 0.55
CA ALA A 282 13.59 18.77 0.66
C ALA A 282 12.66 18.47 -0.52
N PRO A 283 11.33 18.39 -0.29
CA PRO A 283 10.36 18.45 -1.37
C PRO A 283 10.63 19.66 -2.26
N SER A 284 10.74 19.42 -3.56
CA SER A 284 11.18 20.41 -4.54
C SER A 284 10.53 20.15 -5.88
N ASP A 285 10.75 21.03 -6.84
CA ASP A 285 10.40 20.77 -8.24
C ASP A 285 11.40 21.42 -9.21
N ASN A 286 11.35 21.01 -10.48
CA ASN A 286 12.12 21.64 -11.56
C ASN A 286 11.26 22.33 -12.64
N THR A 287 9.98 22.57 -12.36
CA THR A 287 8.98 23.07 -13.31
C THR A 287 8.43 24.44 -12.95
N THR A 288 8.34 24.78 -11.66
CA THR A 288 7.85 26.05 -11.13
C THR A 288 8.66 27.21 -11.68
N ILE A 289 9.99 27.21 -11.55
CA ILE A 289 10.84 28.31 -12.04
C ILE A 289 10.62 28.58 -13.54
N PRO A 290 10.76 27.60 -14.47
CA PRO A 290 10.58 27.87 -15.90
C PRO A 290 9.15 28.27 -16.28
N VAL A 291 8.12 27.68 -15.67
CA VAL A 291 6.71 28.03 -15.93
C VAL A 291 6.39 29.44 -15.45
N ILE A 292 6.81 29.79 -14.25
CA ILE A 292 6.64 31.14 -13.69
C ILE A 292 7.43 32.16 -14.49
N ALA A 293 8.64 31.83 -14.98
CA ALA A 293 9.39 32.71 -15.87
C ALA A 293 8.65 32.97 -17.20
N ALA A 294 7.99 31.96 -17.75
CA ALA A 294 7.16 32.12 -18.95
C ALA A 294 5.93 33.02 -18.67
N LEU A 295 5.30 32.88 -17.50
CA LEU A 295 4.21 33.75 -17.06
C LEU A 295 4.69 35.20 -16.86
N ALA A 296 5.81 35.39 -16.18
CA ALA A 296 6.44 36.69 -15.92
C ALA A 296 6.66 37.48 -17.22
N ALA A 297 7.11 36.80 -18.28
CA ALA A 297 7.33 37.41 -19.59
C ALA A 297 6.04 38.03 -20.18
N THR A 298 4.85 37.50 -19.85
CA THR A 298 3.56 38.07 -20.28
C THR A 298 3.23 39.39 -19.59
N TYR A 299 3.77 39.62 -18.38
CA TYR A 299 3.69 40.87 -17.63
C TYR A 299 4.85 41.84 -17.94
N GLY A 300 5.77 41.45 -18.84
CA GLY A 300 6.97 42.22 -19.16
C GLY A 300 8.07 42.13 -18.10
N ILE A 301 7.99 41.14 -17.21
CA ILE A 301 8.98 40.84 -16.18
C ILE A 301 9.97 39.81 -16.74
N THR A 302 11.26 39.98 -16.46
CA THR A 302 12.30 39.02 -16.87
C THR A 302 12.78 38.25 -15.65
N ILE A 303 12.63 36.92 -15.69
CA ILE A 303 13.20 35.98 -14.72
C ILE A 303 14.28 35.18 -15.46
N HIS A 304 15.49 35.19 -14.92
CA HIS A 304 16.62 34.45 -15.48
C HIS A 304 16.59 33.01 -14.97
N VAL A 305 16.12 32.09 -15.81
CA VAL A 305 16.03 30.67 -15.49
C VAL A 305 17.46 30.07 -15.46
N PRO A 306 17.90 29.47 -14.34
CA PRO A 306 19.19 28.80 -14.25
C PRO A 306 19.19 27.48 -15.05
N ASP A 307 20.37 26.95 -15.34
CA ASP A 307 20.52 25.71 -16.11
C ASP A 307 19.90 24.49 -15.40
N ASN A 308 19.92 24.47 -14.06
CA ASN A 308 19.28 23.45 -13.24
C ASN A 308 18.21 24.07 -12.32
N PRO A 309 17.00 24.34 -12.83
CA PRO A 309 16.01 25.19 -12.15
C PRO A 309 15.23 24.47 -11.05
N VAL A 310 15.91 24.03 -10.00
CA VAL A 310 15.31 23.37 -8.84
C VAL A 310 14.80 24.43 -7.85
N ALA A 311 13.50 24.48 -7.63
CA ALA A 311 12.86 25.29 -6.59
C ALA A 311 12.70 24.44 -5.32
N LEU A 312 13.38 24.82 -4.23
CA LEU A 312 13.19 24.17 -2.93
C LEU A 312 11.83 24.58 -2.35
N GLY A 313 11.05 23.61 -1.88
CA GLY A 313 9.67 23.82 -1.41
C GLY A 313 8.66 24.07 -2.53
N GLY A 314 9.09 23.98 -3.79
CA GLY A 314 8.22 24.12 -4.94
C GLY A 314 7.24 22.94 -5.06
N THR A 315 6.02 23.22 -5.51
CA THR A 315 4.94 22.24 -5.60
C THR A 315 4.79 21.61 -6.97
N GLY A 316 5.63 21.99 -7.95
CA GLY A 316 5.52 21.58 -9.35
C GLY A 316 4.39 22.25 -10.13
N GLN A 317 4.36 22.02 -11.44
CA GLN A 317 3.35 22.55 -12.36
C GLN A 317 2.90 21.46 -13.33
N ASP A 318 1.61 21.41 -13.65
CA ASP A 318 1.03 20.59 -14.72
C ASP A 318 1.38 21.21 -16.08
N ILE A 319 2.41 20.70 -16.76
CA ILE A 319 2.92 21.27 -18.01
C ILE A 319 2.15 20.74 -19.22
N ASP A 320 1.67 19.50 -19.18
CA ASP A 320 0.99 18.87 -20.32
C ASP A 320 -0.54 18.97 -20.29
N GLY A 321 -1.10 19.43 -19.17
CA GLY A 321 -2.51 19.72 -18.96
C GLY A 321 -3.36 18.48 -18.71
N ASP A 322 -2.76 17.38 -18.25
CA ASP A 322 -3.46 16.13 -17.95
C ASP A 322 -4.12 16.11 -16.55
N GLY A 323 -3.81 17.11 -15.72
CA GLY A 323 -4.31 17.25 -14.36
C GLY A 323 -3.41 16.66 -13.28
N GLU A 324 -2.27 16.06 -13.64
CA GLU A 324 -1.20 15.67 -12.73
C GLU A 324 -0.06 16.70 -12.74
N VAL A 325 0.68 16.76 -11.63
CA VAL A 325 1.76 17.74 -11.48
C VAL A 325 3.07 17.14 -11.97
N ASP A 326 3.76 17.84 -12.87
CA ASP A 326 5.06 17.43 -13.40
C ASP A 326 6.24 17.93 -12.57
N GLY A 327 7.32 17.16 -12.60
CA GLY A 327 8.66 17.59 -12.18
C GLY A 327 8.86 17.78 -10.68
N VAL A 328 7.96 17.22 -9.86
CA VAL A 328 8.14 17.08 -8.41
C VAL A 328 9.30 16.11 -8.15
N ILE A 329 10.27 16.56 -7.34
CA ILE A 329 11.47 15.81 -6.99
C ILE A 329 11.80 16.02 -5.51
N SER A 330 12.65 15.17 -4.95
CA SER A 330 13.38 15.47 -3.71
C SER A 330 14.78 15.96 -4.10
N ALA A 331 15.25 17.04 -3.48
CA ALA A 331 16.54 17.62 -3.80
C ALA A 331 17.34 17.99 -2.57
N ASN A 332 18.65 17.74 -2.63
CA ASN A 332 19.63 18.22 -1.64
C ASN A 332 20.11 19.66 -1.97
N TYR A 333 20.04 20.09 -3.24
CA TYR A 333 20.42 21.45 -3.63
C TYR A 333 19.35 22.12 -4.48
N GLY A 334 19.13 23.41 -4.27
CA GLY A 334 18.21 24.20 -5.08
C GLY A 334 18.16 25.68 -4.69
N TYR A 335 17.25 26.42 -5.31
CA TYR A 335 17.08 27.85 -5.08
C TYR A 335 15.87 28.12 -4.19
N LEU A 336 15.99 29.13 -3.33
CA LEU A 336 14.83 29.78 -2.73
C LEU A 336 14.23 30.72 -3.77
N PHE A 337 13.02 30.40 -4.21
CA PHE A 337 12.30 31.11 -5.26
C PHE A 337 10.89 31.45 -4.77
N ASP A 338 10.55 32.74 -4.75
CA ASP A 338 9.29 33.24 -4.18
C ASP A 338 8.57 34.14 -5.19
N PRO A 339 7.78 33.57 -6.11
CA PRO A 339 7.05 34.32 -7.12
C PRO A 339 5.62 34.67 -6.73
N VAL A 340 5.13 34.20 -5.59
CA VAL A 340 3.73 34.33 -5.14
C VAL A 340 3.74 34.70 -3.66
N GLY A 341 3.26 35.90 -3.33
CA GLY A 341 3.20 36.37 -1.95
C GLY A 341 1.96 35.89 -1.20
N SER A 342 1.58 36.68 -0.19
CA SER A 342 0.52 36.32 0.77
C SER A 342 -0.88 36.33 0.17
N ASP A 343 -1.10 37.07 -0.91
CA ASP A 343 -2.39 37.14 -1.59
C ASP A 343 -2.64 35.96 -2.55
N GLY A 344 -1.65 35.09 -2.74
CA GLY A 344 -1.72 33.92 -3.62
C GLY A 344 -1.70 34.26 -5.11
N ALA A 345 -1.49 35.53 -5.48
CA ALA A 345 -1.34 35.95 -6.86
C ALA A 345 0.14 36.18 -7.17
N PRO A 346 0.66 35.65 -8.30
CA PRO A 346 2.03 35.94 -8.70
C PRO A 346 2.19 37.39 -9.17
N PHE A 347 3.32 37.98 -8.84
CA PHE A 347 3.74 39.32 -9.27
C PHE A 347 2.79 40.44 -8.80
N SER A 348 2.18 40.27 -7.63
CA SER A 348 1.27 41.23 -7.02
C SER A 348 2.03 42.43 -6.38
N GLY A 349 3.33 42.26 -6.15
CA GLY A 349 4.19 43.24 -5.49
C GLY A 349 4.29 43.03 -3.98
N ASP A 350 3.67 41.99 -3.43
CA ASP A 350 3.85 41.54 -2.05
C ASP A 350 4.89 40.41 -1.90
N GLU A 351 5.51 39.97 -3.01
CA GLU A 351 6.55 38.94 -2.99
C GLU A 351 7.83 39.46 -2.36
N PHE A 352 8.41 38.65 -1.48
CA PHE A 352 9.57 39.02 -0.68
C PHE A 352 10.82 39.10 -1.56
N LEU A 353 10.96 38.24 -2.58
CA LEU A 353 12.13 38.19 -3.47
C LEU A 353 12.01 39.02 -4.76
N GLN A 354 10.95 39.85 -4.92
CA GLN A 354 10.66 40.55 -6.18
C GLN A 354 11.80 41.43 -6.72
N PHE A 355 12.65 41.98 -5.84
CA PHE A 355 13.70 42.93 -6.22
C PHE A 355 14.96 42.26 -6.78
N THR A 356 15.11 40.95 -6.58
CA THR A 356 16.27 40.14 -6.99
C THR A 356 15.83 39.03 -7.94
N GLY A 357 14.90 39.35 -8.85
CA GLY A 357 14.40 38.41 -9.85
C GLY A 357 13.64 37.23 -9.27
N TYR A 358 13.05 37.39 -8.08
CA TYR A 358 12.31 36.36 -7.33
C TYR A 358 13.18 35.25 -6.75
N PHE A 359 14.52 35.40 -6.79
CA PHE A 359 15.48 34.50 -6.16
C PHE A 359 16.09 35.12 -4.91
N PHE A 360 16.48 34.28 -3.95
CA PHE A 360 17.37 34.71 -2.88
C PHE A 360 18.79 34.80 -3.43
N THR A 361 19.36 36.01 -3.41
CA THR A 361 20.65 36.30 -4.06
C THR A 361 21.69 36.84 -3.10
N GLY A 362 22.95 36.88 -3.55
CA GLY A 362 24.07 37.45 -2.81
C GLY A 362 23.84 38.90 -2.40
N ASN A 363 23.23 39.74 -3.24
CA ASN A 363 22.88 41.12 -2.84
C ASN A 363 21.88 41.17 -1.68
N LEU A 364 20.85 40.32 -1.71
CA LEU A 364 19.87 40.27 -0.64
C LEU A 364 20.48 39.72 0.66
N MET A 365 21.33 38.70 0.57
CA MET A 365 22.09 38.17 1.72
C MET A 365 23.05 39.23 2.30
N ASN A 366 23.73 40.00 1.45
CA ASN A 366 24.58 41.11 1.90
C ASN A 366 23.76 42.20 2.60
N ALA A 367 22.57 42.53 2.08
CA ALA A 367 21.64 43.45 2.74
C ALA A 367 21.20 42.92 4.12
N ALA A 368 20.87 41.64 4.22
CA ALA A 368 20.55 40.97 5.48
C ALA A 368 21.72 41.07 6.48
N GLY A 369 22.94 40.76 6.04
CA GLY A 369 24.15 40.83 6.86
C GLY A 369 24.49 42.24 7.33
N ILE A 370 24.30 43.27 6.49
CA ILE A 370 24.48 44.69 6.87
C ILE A 370 23.42 45.09 7.90
N GLY A 371 22.16 44.74 7.66
CA GLY A 371 21.07 45.03 8.58
C GLY A 371 21.29 44.39 9.95
N GLN A 372 21.59 43.08 9.97
CA GLN A 372 21.89 42.34 11.20
C GLN A 372 23.13 42.87 11.89
N GLY A 373 24.23 43.11 11.16
CA GLY A 373 25.47 43.65 11.73
C GLY A 373 25.28 45.02 12.36
N THR A 374 24.52 45.90 11.70
CA THR A 374 24.17 47.23 12.22
C THR A 374 23.28 47.10 13.46
N MET A 375 22.29 46.19 13.44
CA MET A 375 21.45 45.89 14.59
C MET A 375 22.25 45.34 15.79
N THR A 376 23.17 44.41 15.56
CA THR A 376 24.04 43.87 16.61
C THR A 376 24.96 44.95 17.16
N ALA A 377 25.56 45.79 16.31
CA ALA A 377 26.38 46.92 16.74
C ALA A 377 25.57 47.97 17.53
N CYS A 378 24.31 48.20 17.15
CA CYS A 378 23.40 49.06 17.89
C CYS A 378 23.07 48.46 19.28
N GLY A 379 22.84 47.14 19.34
CA GLY A 379 22.60 46.41 20.59
C GLY A 379 23.81 46.32 21.53
N THR A 380 25.05 46.34 21.03
CA THR A 380 26.25 46.42 21.88
C THR A 380 26.48 47.84 22.41
N GLY A 381 26.12 48.88 21.63
CA GLY A 381 26.06 50.27 22.12
C GLY A 381 24.98 50.51 23.19
N TYR A 382 24.02 49.59 23.32
CA TYR A 382 22.94 49.60 24.32
C TYR A 382 23.32 48.98 25.67
N VAL A 383 24.41 48.20 25.76
CA VAL A 383 24.85 47.64 27.05
C VAL A 383 25.44 48.77 27.88
N MET A 384 24.70 49.19 28.90
CA MET A 384 25.18 50.03 30.00
C MET A 384 26.58 49.58 30.46
N GLY A 385 27.63 50.28 30.03
CA GLY A 385 28.98 50.22 30.57
C GLY A 385 29.78 48.94 30.31
N ASP A 386 30.04 48.58 29.05
CA ASP A 386 30.94 47.46 28.73
C ASP A 386 32.46 47.79 28.81
N ASP A 387 32.84 49.07 28.95
CA ASP A 387 34.23 49.47 29.21
C ASP A 387 34.37 50.12 30.60
N PRO A 388 34.82 49.37 31.64
CA PRO A 388 35.11 49.92 32.95
C PRO A 388 36.35 50.83 32.99
N THR A 389 37.07 50.99 31.87
CA THR A 389 38.37 51.67 31.79
C THR A 389 38.43 52.84 30.81
N GLY A 390 37.52 52.90 29.82
CA GLY A 390 37.35 54.00 28.88
C GLY A 390 36.27 55.00 29.29
N ASN A 391 36.50 56.29 29.04
CA ASN A 391 35.51 57.37 29.20
C ASN A 391 34.81 57.49 30.57
N GLY A 392 35.44 57.01 31.66
CA GLY A 392 34.93 57.20 33.02
C GLY A 392 33.69 56.37 33.36
N GLY A 393 33.44 55.25 32.67
CA GLY A 393 32.31 54.36 32.95
C GLY A 393 30.98 54.83 32.36
N LEU A 394 31.01 55.76 31.41
CA LEU A 394 29.83 56.28 30.71
C LEU A 394 29.49 55.52 29.41
N GLY A 395 30.35 54.59 28.96
CA GLY A 395 30.21 53.93 27.66
C GLY A 395 30.43 54.87 26.47
N ASN A 396 30.08 54.42 25.27
CA ASN A 396 29.92 55.24 24.06
C ASN A 396 28.41 55.42 23.76
N GLY A 397 27.99 56.53 23.11
CA GLY A 397 26.58 56.76 22.70
C GLY A 397 25.92 57.98 23.35
N CYS A 398 24.58 58.07 23.32
CA CYS A 398 23.81 59.26 23.76
C CYS A 398 24.24 59.79 25.12
N LEU A 399 24.41 58.89 26.10
CA LEU A 399 24.79 59.27 27.45
C LEU A 399 26.18 59.95 27.48
N PHE A 400 27.14 59.42 26.72
CA PHE A 400 28.47 60.00 26.58
C PHE A 400 28.44 61.35 25.84
N ASP A 401 27.77 61.42 24.69
CA ASP A 401 27.69 62.66 23.90
C ASP A 401 26.97 63.78 24.66
N CYS A 402 25.89 63.46 25.37
CA CYS A 402 25.19 64.41 26.23
C CYS A 402 26.11 64.94 27.35
N VAL A 403 26.83 64.05 28.05
CA VAL A 403 27.76 64.46 29.12
C VAL A 403 28.93 65.29 28.56
N MET A 404 29.41 64.97 27.35
CA MET A 404 30.48 65.72 26.68
C MET A 404 30.06 67.12 26.21
N THR A 405 28.76 67.40 26.09
CA THR A 405 28.23 68.76 25.86
C THR A 405 28.11 69.61 27.14
N GLY A 406 28.47 69.05 28.31
CA GLY A 406 28.51 69.75 29.59
C GLY A 406 27.24 69.62 30.43
N GLU A 407 26.34 68.71 30.08
CA GLU A 407 25.16 68.38 30.88
C GLU A 407 25.49 67.41 32.03
N SER A 408 24.61 67.35 33.03
CA SER A 408 24.83 66.47 34.19
C SER A 408 24.50 65.01 33.85
N VAL A 409 25.24 64.05 34.42
CA VAL A 409 24.96 62.61 34.24
C VAL A 409 23.52 62.27 34.62
N GLU A 410 22.94 62.94 35.62
CA GLU A 410 21.54 62.73 36.05
C GLU A 410 20.54 63.24 34.99
N ASN A 411 20.80 64.42 34.41
CA ASN A 411 19.96 65.01 33.37
C ASN A 411 20.15 64.29 32.02
N CYS A 412 21.35 63.83 31.71
CA CYS A 412 21.62 62.99 30.54
C CYS A 412 21.00 61.61 30.70
N THR A 413 21.08 60.97 31.86
CA THR A 413 20.38 59.70 32.12
C THR A 413 18.85 59.86 32.04
N ALA A 414 18.32 61.02 32.41
CA ALA A 414 16.88 61.30 32.37
C ALA A 414 16.35 61.74 30.98
N ASN A 415 17.20 62.32 30.13
CA ASN A 415 16.81 62.88 28.82
C ASN A 415 17.41 62.13 27.62
N CYS A 416 18.45 61.32 27.80
CA CYS A 416 18.76 60.26 26.86
C CYS A 416 17.69 59.20 27.02
N SER A 417 16.62 59.34 26.25
CA SER A 417 15.85 58.18 25.85
C SER A 417 16.82 57.22 25.17
N PHE A 418 16.87 55.99 25.67
CA PHE A 418 17.48 54.85 24.99
C PHE A 418 17.27 54.97 23.47
N LEU A 419 18.27 54.64 22.65
CA LEU A 419 17.97 54.31 21.25
C LEU A 419 16.87 53.24 21.32
N SER A 420 15.69 53.53 20.78
CA SER A 420 14.63 52.53 20.76
C SER A 420 15.04 51.42 19.79
N VAL A 421 14.43 50.24 19.89
CA VAL A 421 14.60 49.20 18.85
C VAL A 421 14.27 49.78 17.46
N GLU A 422 13.38 50.76 17.43
CA GLU A 422 12.99 51.56 16.26
C GLU A 422 14.20 52.34 15.69
N ASP A 423 14.94 53.09 16.51
CA ASP A 423 16.13 53.83 16.07
C ASP A 423 17.24 52.90 15.52
N CYS A 424 17.44 51.73 16.14
CA CYS A 424 18.40 50.75 15.62
C CYS A 424 17.98 50.18 14.26
N ILE A 425 16.67 50.00 14.06
CA ILE A 425 16.09 49.55 12.78
C ILE A 425 16.21 50.66 11.74
N ASP A 426 16.06 51.92 12.15
CA ASP A 426 16.28 53.07 11.26
C ASP A 426 17.73 53.09 10.78
N ASP A 427 18.71 52.97 11.69
CA ASP A 427 20.14 52.93 11.36
C ASP A 427 20.46 51.74 10.44
N ALA A 428 19.93 50.55 10.74
CA ALA A 428 20.09 49.37 9.89
C ALA A 428 19.51 49.58 8.49
N THR A 429 18.32 50.19 8.39
CA THR A 429 17.66 50.48 7.13
C THR A 429 18.44 51.52 6.32
N VAL A 430 18.91 52.60 6.96
CA VAL A 430 19.77 53.60 6.31
C VAL A 430 21.06 52.95 5.82
N ALA A 431 21.70 52.12 6.64
CA ALA A 431 22.94 51.44 6.29
C ALA A 431 22.76 50.54 5.06
N VAL A 432 21.71 49.73 5.02
CA VAL A 432 21.39 48.89 3.86
C VAL A 432 21.14 49.75 2.63
N LEU A 433 20.16 50.65 2.68
CA LEU A 433 19.75 51.43 1.51
C LEU A 433 20.91 52.27 0.94
N THR A 434 21.68 52.95 1.80
CA THR A 434 22.81 53.77 1.35
C THR A 434 23.97 52.93 0.81
N THR A 435 24.21 51.73 1.35
CA THR A 435 25.23 50.80 0.83
C THR A 435 24.91 50.39 -0.61
N PHE A 436 23.64 50.16 -0.92
CA PHE A 436 23.17 49.86 -2.27
C PHE A 436 22.88 51.12 -3.12
N GLY A 437 23.38 52.29 -2.71
CA GLY A 437 23.39 53.52 -3.51
C GLY A 437 22.10 54.34 -3.46
N CYS A 438 21.19 54.08 -2.52
CA CYS A 438 20.01 54.92 -2.30
C CYS A 438 20.46 56.31 -1.79
N PRO A 439 19.88 57.41 -2.29
CA PRO A 439 20.18 58.75 -1.77
C PRO A 439 19.90 58.83 -0.25
N ALA A 440 20.86 59.34 0.52
CA ALA A 440 20.76 59.38 1.99
C ALA A 440 19.50 60.09 2.52
N GLU A 441 19.03 61.13 1.81
CA GLU A 441 17.78 61.84 2.16
C GLU A 441 16.55 60.92 2.05
N VAL A 442 16.53 60.05 1.04
CA VAL A 442 15.44 59.07 0.84
C VAL A 442 15.58 57.94 1.84
N ALA A 443 16.80 57.39 2.00
CA ALA A 443 17.08 56.32 2.95
C ALA A 443 16.64 56.71 4.38
N GLY A 444 17.02 57.91 4.84
CA GLY A 444 16.59 58.42 6.16
C GLY A 444 15.09 58.70 6.25
N GLY A 445 14.45 59.12 5.16
CA GLY A 445 13.00 59.34 5.12
C GLY A 445 12.18 58.05 5.16
N VAL A 446 12.69 56.96 4.60
CA VAL A 446 12.03 55.64 4.59
C VAL A 446 12.33 54.85 5.86
N ALA A 447 13.55 54.95 6.37
CA ALA A 447 14.02 54.23 7.56
C ALA A 447 13.07 54.37 8.75
N GLY A 448 12.67 55.60 9.09
CA GLY A 448 11.76 55.91 10.22
C GLY A 448 10.35 55.31 10.12
N MET A 449 10.02 54.64 9.03
CA MET A 449 8.76 53.92 8.86
C MET A 449 8.92 52.39 8.91
N ALA A 450 10.14 51.87 8.78
CA ALA A 450 10.40 50.42 8.67
C ALA A 450 9.95 49.65 9.93
N TYR A 451 10.09 50.25 11.12
CA TYR A 451 9.64 49.61 12.37
C TYR A 451 8.14 49.27 12.37
N ALA A 452 7.31 50.22 11.94
CA ALA A 452 5.86 50.12 12.00
C ALA A 452 5.25 49.56 10.70
N GLU A 453 5.64 50.12 9.56
CA GLU A 453 5.10 49.79 8.24
C GLU A 453 5.77 48.55 7.62
N GLY A 454 7.04 48.29 7.96
CA GLY A 454 7.77 47.08 7.58
C GLY A 454 7.54 45.89 8.52
N ASN A 455 6.57 46.01 9.44
CA ASN A 455 6.16 44.97 10.39
C ASN A 455 7.27 44.41 11.31
N VAL A 456 8.42 45.09 11.42
CA VAL A 456 9.55 44.61 12.24
C VAL A 456 9.19 44.62 13.73
N GLY A 457 8.57 45.70 14.21
CA GLY A 457 8.15 45.83 15.61
C GLY A 457 7.15 44.76 16.04
N PRO A 458 6.01 44.58 15.33
CA PRO A 458 5.06 43.50 15.62
C PRO A 458 5.68 42.10 15.50
N CYS A 459 6.56 41.86 14.53
CA CYS A 459 7.26 40.58 14.37
C CYS A 459 8.12 40.23 15.60
N LEU A 460 8.95 41.18 16.06
CA LEU A 460 9.79 40.98 17.25
C LEU A 460 8.96 40.82 18.53
N LEU A 461 7.89 41.64 18.69
CA LEU A 461 6.99 41.54 19.84
C LEU A 461 6.17 40.24 19.86
N GLY A 462 5.94 39.64 18.68
CA GLY A 462 5.33 38.33 18.51
C GLY A 462 6.26 37.15 18.80
N GLY A 463 7.54 37.41 19.13
CA GLY A 463 8.54 36.39 19.39
C GLY A 463 9.25 35.87 18.13
N GLY A 464 9.11 36.54 16.99
CA GLY A 464 9.87 36.24 15.78
C GLY A 464 11.37 36.43 16.00
N ASP A 465 12.18 35.64 15.30
CA ASP A 465 13.63 35.79 15.37
C ASP A 465 14.07 37.11 14.72
N GLN A 466 15.19 37.63 15.19
CA GLN A 466 15.66 38.95 14.80
C GLN A 466 16.00 39.04 13.30
N LEU A 467 16.52 37.97 12.69
CA LEU A 467 16.94 37.98 11.30
C LEU A 467 15.72 38.05 10.38
N THR A 468 14.73 37.17 10.59
CA THR A 468 13.48 37.16 9.80
C THR A 468 12.75 38.49 9.89
N CYS A 469 12.60 39.04 11.10
CA CYS A 469 11.92 40.31 11.28
C CYS A 469 12.66 41.48 10.60
N VAL A 470 13.99 41.54 10.74
CA VAL A 470 14.81 42.58 10.09
C VAL A 470 14.75 42.45 8.57
N LEU A 471 14.80 41.24 8.05
CA LEU A 471 14.78 40.97 6.62
C LEU A 471 13.46 41.39 5.96
N GLY A 472 12.32 41.15 6.63
CA GLY A 472 11.02 41.69 6.22
C GLY A 472 10.99 43.23 6.20
N GLY A 473 11.58 43.89 7.20
CA GLY A 473 11.70 45.34 7.24
C GLY A 473 12.59 45.94 6.15
N VAL A 474 13.71 45.29 5.87
CA VAL A 474 14.65 45.69 4.80
C VAL A 474 13.95 45.70 3.45
N LEU A 475 13.16 44.67 3.14
CA LEU A 475 12.45 44.58 1.86
C LEU A 475 11.36 45.62 1.71
N TRP A 476 10.59 45.83 2.77
CA TRP A 476 9.63 46.92 2.80
C TRP A 476 10.31 48.26 2.51
N ALA A 477 11.46 48.52 3.15
CA ALA A 477 12.22 49.74 2.96
C ALA A 477 12.79 49.87 1.54
N VAL A 478 13.21 48.76 0.91
CA VAL A 478 13.62 48.74 -0.50
C VAL A 478 12.46 49.18 -1.40
N GLY A 479 11.28 48.58 -1.26
CA GLY A 479 10.09 48.96 -2.03
C GLY A 479 9.70 50.43 -1.81
N ALA A 480 9.68 50.87 -0.56
CA ALA A 480 9.36 52.26 -0.20
C ALA A 480 10.37 53.26 -0.76
N ALA A 481 11.67 52.93 -0.78
CA ALA A 481 12.70 53.78 -1.37
C ALA A 481 12.60 53.85 -2.91
N GLN A 482 12.24 52.74 -3.58
CA GLN A 482 11.96 52.75 -5.02
C GLN A 482 10.77 53.66 -5.35
N VAL A 483 9.69 53.59 -4.56
CA VAL A 483 8.52 54.48 -4.73
C VAL A 483 8.89 55.94 -4.45
N ALA A 484 9.61 56.21 -3.36
CA ALA A 484 10.01 57.57 -2.98
C ALA A 484 10.94 58.24 -4.00
N THR A 485 11.75 57.46 -4.72
CA THR A 485 12.58 57.96 -5.83
C THR A 485 11.86 57.99 -7.18
N GLY A 486 10.62 57.51 -7.26
CA GLY A 486 9.89 57.36 -8.52
C GLY A 486 10.60 56.42 -9.51
N GLY A 487 11.29 55.39 -8.98
CA GLY A 487 12.08 54.44 -9.76
C GLY A 487 13.46 54.95 -10.21
N ALA A 488 13.90 56.14 -9.76
CA ALA A 488 15.24 56.63 -10.06
C ALA A 488 16.35 55.82 -9.37
N TRP A 489 16.03 55.19 -8.24
CA TRP A 489 16.85 54.16 -7.61
C TRP A 489 16.07 52.84 -7.64
N MET A 490 16.77 51.74 -7.93
CA MET A 490 16.27 50.37 -7.84
C MET A 490 17.30 49.55 -7.07
N PHE A 491 16.83 48.53 -6.38
CA PHE A 491 17.73 47.61 -5.69
C PHE A 491 18.48 46.80 -6.76
N PRO A 492 19.80 46.62 -6.64
CA PRO A 492 20.56 45.92 -7.67
C PRO A 492 20.12 44.44 -7.79
N ASN A 493 19.55 44.09 -8.94
CA ASN A 493 19.22 42.71 -9.26
C ASN A 493 20.46 42.02 -9.85
N ASP A 494 20.95 41.00 -9.16
CA ASP A 494 22.09 40.15 -9.52
C ASP A 494 21.65 38.74 -9.97
N SER A 495 20.36 38.47 -10.09
CA SER A 495 19.84 37.12 -10.39
C SER A 495 20.12 36.58 -11.80
N ASP A 496 20.90 37.25 -12.64
CA ASP A 496 21.18 36.81 -14.01
C ASP A 496 22.23 35.69 -14.10
N HIS A 497 22.96 35.43 -13.01
CA HIS A 497 23.93 34.35 -12.84
C HIS A 497 23.82 33.72 -11.44
N ASP A 498 24.50 32.59 -11.22
CA ASP A 498 24.65 31.97 -9.90
C ASP A 498 25.93 32.48 -9.24
N VAL A 499 25.97 32.48 -7.91
CA VAL A 499 27.23 32.81 -7.20
C VAL A 499 28.30 31.77 -7.51
N ASP A 500 29.45 32.24 -7.98
CA ASP A 500 30.68 31.46 -8.01
C ASP A 500 31.55 31.80 -6.80
N LEU A 501 31.72 30.85 -5.88
CA LEU A 501 32.60 31.01 -4.72
C LEU A 501 34.09 31.12 -5.11
N ALA A 502 34.46 30.76 -6.34
CA ALA A 502 35.80 30.90 -6.89
C ALA A 502 36.09 32.29 -7.47
N CYS A 503 35.11 33.18 -7.55
CA CYS A 503 35.20 34.52 -8.15
C CYS A 503 36.39 35.38 -7.66
N LEU A 504 36.73 35.26 -6.36
CA LEU A 504 37.86 35.96 -5.75
C LEU A 504 39.21 35.33 -6.12
N ALA A 505 39.21 34.03 -6.45
CA ALA A 505 40.39 33.23 -6.76
C ALA A 505 40.74 33.25 -8.26
N ASP A 506 39.74 33.30 -9.15
CA ASP A 506 39.94 33.42 -10.60
C ASP A 506 39.92 34.87 -11.11
N GLY A 507 39.47 35.80 -10.26
CA GLY A 507 39.57 37.23 -10.48
C GLY A 507 38.47 37.81 -11.36
N ASP A 508 37.32 37.14 -11.47
CA ASP A 508 36.10 37.70 -12.02
C ASP A 508 35.18 38.16 -10.87
N PRO A 509 35.11 39.45 -10.51
CA PRO A 509 34.23 39.88 -9.43
C PRO A 509 32.74 39.87 -9.80
N SER A 510 32.41 39.63 -11.09
CA SER A 510 31.05 39.77 -11.59
C SER A 510 30.14 38.60 -11.24
N ASP A 511 30.69 37.45 -10.84
CA ASP A 511 29.99 36.26 -10.33
C ASP A 511 30.19 36.04 -8.81
N CYS A 512 30.79 37.00 -8.11
CA CYS A 512 30.82 37.02 -6.63
C CYS A 512 29.47 37.34 -5.97
N SER A 513 28.47 37.68 -6.78
CA SER A 513 27.07 37.87 -6.40
C SER A 513 26.22 36.96 -7.28
N GLY A 514 24.89 36.97 -7.15
CA GLY A 514 24.04 36.08 -7.95
C GLY A 514 23.07 35.23 -7.14
N ARG A 515 22.36 34.34 -7.82
CA ARG A 515 21.44 33.38 -7.21
C ARG A 515 22.22 32.45 -6.27
N LEU A 516 21.70 32.23 -5.07
CA LEU A 516 22.29 31.33 -4.09
C LEU A 516 21.70 29.93 -4.24
N THR A 517 22.56 28.95 -4.50
CA THR A 517 22.19 27.54 -4.45
C THR A 517 22.34 27.05 -3.02
N MET A 518 21.22 26.81 -2.35
CA MET A 518 21.17 26.32 -0.98
C MET A 518 21.43 24.81 -0.94
N GLU A 519 22.17 24.37 0.07
CA GLU A 519 22.31 22.96 0.47
C GLU A 519 21.26 22.63 1.53
N VAL A 520 20.57 21.51 1.43
CA VAL A 520 19.61 21.04 2.45
C VAL A 520 20.41 20.35 3.56
N ASP A 521 20.26 20.84 4.79
CA ASP A 521 20.89 20.25 5.96
C ASP A 521 20.23 18.92 6.31
N ASN A 522 21.04 17.91 6.64
CA ASN A 522 20.52 16.63 7.13
C ASN A 522 19.86 16.84 8.50
N LEU A 523 18.55 16.57 8.54
CA LEU A 523 17.73 16.71 9.73
C LEU A 523 17.46 15.33 10.32
N CYS A 524 17.92 15.09 11.54
CA CYS A 524 17.38 14.02 12.37
C CYS A 524 16.08 14.50 13.00
N VAL A 525 14.96 13.80 12.81
CA VAL A 525 13.69 14.08 13.48
C VAL A 525 13.36 12.93 14.41
N PRO A 526 13.18 13.16 15.73
CA PRO A 526 12.63 12.15 16.62
C PRO A 526 11.25 11.73 16.12
N ARG A 527 11.06 10.43 15.86
CA ARG A 527 9.84 9.91 15.25
C ARG A 527 9.25 8.72 16.01
N MET A 528 7.95 8.56 15.89
CA MET A 528 7.24 7.32 16.17
C MET A 528 6.89 6.64 14.84
N SER A 529 7.10 5.33 14.75
CA SER A 529 6.82 4.55 13.54
C SER A 529 5.67 3.59 13.82
N THR A 530 4.74 3.55 12.88
CA THR A 530 3.74 2.50 12.78
C THR A 530 4.02 1.72 11.51
N GLN A 531 4.26 0.42 11.64
CA GLN A 531 4.40 -0.50 10.52
C GLN A 531 3.19 -1.42 10.44
N ARG A 532 2.58 -1.50 9.26
CA ARG A 532 1.48 -2.43 8.95
C ARG A 532 1.95 -3.38 7.85
N ILE A 533 2.06 -4.66 8.18
CA ILE A 533 2.63 -5.67 7.30
C ILE A 533 1.53 -6.65 6.91
N ASN A 534 1.50 -6.96 5.61
CA ASN A 534 0.69 -8.01 5.03
C ASN A 534 1.58 -8.87 4.15
N ALA A 535 1.98 -10.02 4.67
CA ALA A 535 2.90 -10.95 4.04
C ALA A 535 2.18 -12.28 3.72
N ARG A 536 2.54 -12.90 2.60
CA ARG A 536 2.20 -14.28 2.29
C ARG A 536 3.46 -15.12 2.30
N PHE A 537 3.32 -16.33 2.83
CA PHE A 537 4.36 -17.33 2.81
C PHE A 537 3.81 -18.64 2.24
N GLN A 538 4.65 -19.34 1.49
CA GLN A 538 4.38 -20.66 0.94
C GLN A 538 5.04 -21.73 1.80
N ASN A 539 4.38 -22.86 2.02
CA ASN A 539 5.04 -24.01 2.64
C ASN A 539 6.07 -24.59 1.67
N THR A 540 7.35 -24.61 2.06
CA THR A 540 8.45 -25.14 1.23
C THR A 540 8.34 -26.62 0.90
N ALA A 541 7.64 -27.42 1.72
CA ALA A 541 7.35 -28.82 1.40
C ALA A 541 6.42 -28.96 0.18
N ASN A 542 5.67 -27.90 -0.13
CA ASN A 542 4.74 -27.77 -1.25
C ASN A 542 5.10 -26.57 -2.12
N ALA A 543 6.40 -26.22 -2.24
CA ALA A 543 6.81 -25.11 -3.09
C ALA A 543 6.44 -25.41 -4.55
N HIS A 544 5.25 -24.96 -4.93
CA HIS A 544 4.73 -24.99 -6.28
C HIS A 544 4.96 -23.59 -6.86
N GLY A 545 5.33 -23.51 -8.15
CA GLY A 545 5.36 -22.21 -8.83
C GLY A 545 3.97 -21.56 -8.78
N ALA A 546 3.90 -20.23 -8.81
CA ALA A 546 2.65 -19.50 -8.95
C ALA A 546 1.80 -20.15 -10.07
N ALA A 547 0.51 -20.37 -9.80
CA ALA A 547 -0.36 -21.02 -10.78
C ALA A 547 -0.31 -20.29 -12.12
N ASN A 548 -0.21 -21.04 -13.21
CA ASN A 548 -0.22 -20.43 -14.53
C ASN A 548 -1.59 -19.78 -14.78
N PRO A 549 -1.66 -18.60 -15.42
CA PRO A 549 -2.93 -18.00 -15.77
C PRO A 549 -3.78 -18.99 -16.57
N VAL A 550 -4.98 -19.29 -16.07
CA VAL A 550 -5.98 -20.03 -16.82
C VAL A 550 -7.04 -19.07 -17.29
N PHE A 551 -7.40 -19.27 -18.56
CA PHE A 551 -8.39 -18.49 -19.25
C PHE A 551 -9.59 -19.39 -19.50
N MET A 552 -10.78 -18.86 -19.23
CA MET A 552 -12.03 -19.58 -19.43
C MET A 552 -12.99 -18.74 -20.25
N SER A 553 -13.52 -19.31 -21.33
CA SER A 553 -14.57 -18.67 -22.10
C SER A 553 -15.88 -18.66 -21.32
N THR A 554 -16.48 -17.49 -21.12
CA THR A 554 -17.82 -17.34 -20.53
C THR A 554 -18.83 -16.88 -21.58
N ALA A 555 -19.98 -17.54 -21.63
CA ALA A 555 -21.11 -17.12 -22.44
C ALA A 555 -22.13 -16.36 -21.58
N ALA A 556 -22.91 -15.47 -22.18
CA ALA A 556 -24.09 -14.93 -21.51
C ALA A 556 -25.09 -16.06 -21.19
N GLY A 557 -25.61 -16.06 -19.97
CA GLY A 557 -26.48 -17.11 -19.45
C GLY A 557 -25.74 -18.14 -18.59
N TRP A 558 -26.23 -19.37 -18.60
CA TRP A 558 -25.74 -20.45 -17.75
C TRP A 558 -24.46 -21.07 -18.32
N ASN A 559 -23.46 -21.27 -17.46
CA ASN A 559 -22.18 -21.88 -17.77
C ASN A 559 -21.88 -22.96 -16.72
N MET A 560 -21.06 -23.95 -17.08
CA MET A 560 -20.55 -24.94 -16.13
C MET A 560 -19.10 -24.58 -15.80
N VAL A 561 -18.82 -24.36 -14.52
CA VAL A 561 -17.52 -23.85 -14.02
C VAL A 561 -16.95 -24.79 -12.96
N GLY A 562 -15.66 -24.64 -12.66
CA GLY A 562 -14.95 -25.40 -11.65
C GLY A 562 -13.68 -24.68 -11.18
N LEU A 563 -13.08 -25.17 -10.10
CA LEU A 563 -11.87 -24.59 -9.52
C LEU A 563 -10.65 -25.46 -9.88
N PRO A 564 -9.79 -25.03 -10.82
CA PRO A 564 -8.70 -25.86 -11.31
C PRO A 564 -7.38 -25.58 -10.57
N ILE A 565 -7.40 -25.03 -9.35
CA ILE A 565 -6.21 -24.72 -8.56
C ILE A 565 -6.33 -25.25 -7.15
N VAL A 566 -5.18 -25.49 -6.52
CA VAL A 566 -5.12 -25.64 -5.07
C VAL A 566 -5.24 -24.24 -4.48
N ALA A 567 -6.43 -23.97 -3.98
CA ALA A 567 -6.82 -22.72 -3.37
C ALA A 567 -7.70 -23.02 -2.16
N GLY A 568 -7.60 -22.18 -1.13
CA GLY A 568 -8.65 -22.18 -0.10
C GLY A 568 -9.94 -21.76 -0.80
N GLY A 569 -11.03 -22.52 -0.62
CA GLY A 569 -12.27 -22.33 -1.37
C GLY A 569 -12.61 -20.84 -1.49
N TYR A 570 -12.58 -20.29 -2.69
CA TYR A 570 -12.86 -18.87 -2.89
C TYR A 570 -14.35 -18.69 -3.13
N GLU A 571 -14.92 -17.61 -2.61
CA GLU A 571 -16.24 -17.19 -3.06
C GLU A 571 -16.17 -16.93 -4.57
N TYR A 572 -17.22 -17.26 -5.32
CA TYR A 572 -17.18 -17.08 -6.77
C TYR A 572 -16.99 -15.59 -7.16
N GLY A 573 -17.32 -14.65 -6.28
CA GLY A 573 -17.08 -13.22 -6.45
C GLY A 573 -15.60 -12.82 -6.43
N ASP A 574 -14.74 -13.61 -5.79
CA ASP A 574 -13.28 -13.39 -5.81
C ASP A 574 -12.64 -13.90 -7.11
N MET A 575 -13.39 -14.67 -7.92
CA MET A 575 -12.92 -15.23 -9.18
C MET A 575 -13.38 -14.44 -10.41
N PHE A 576 -14.46 -13.68 -10.27
CA PHE A 576 -15.21 -13.09 -11.38
C PHE A 576 -15.64 -11.67 -11.04
N GLY A 577 -15.49 -10.73 -11.97
CA GLY A 577 -15.80 -9.31 -11.72
C GLY A 577 -14.62 -8.52 -11.15
N ILE A 578 -13.39 -8.96 -11.45
CA ILE A 578 -12.16 -8.40 -10.91
C ILE A 578 -11.68 -7.22 -11.76
N ASP A 579 -11.39 -6.11 -11.09
CA ASP A 579 -10.62 -4.98 -11.62
C ASP A 579 -9.13 -5.27 -11.40
N LEU A 580 -8.44 -5.63 -12.47
CA LEU A 580 -7.02 -5.99 -12.43
C LEU A 580 -6.12 -4.75 -12.44
N THR A 581 -6.65 -3.61 -12.89
CA THR A 581 -5.88 -2.38 -13.09
C THR A 581 -6.06 -1.36 -11.97
N GLY A 582 -7.05 -1.56 -11.10
CA GLY A 582 -7.39 -0.66 -10.00
C GLY A 582 -8.08 0.63 -10.45
N ASP A 583 -8.61 0.68 -11.68
CA ASP A 583 -9.26 1.86 -12.26
C ASP A 583 -10.76 1.99 -11.91
N GLY A 584 -11.29 1.05 -11.15
CA GLY A 584 -12.69 0.96 -10.74
C GLY A 584 -13.60 0.25 -11.76
N VAL A 585 -13.03 -0.32 -12.84
CA VAL A 585 -13.76 -1.04 -13.89
C VAL A 585 -13.31 -2.50 -13.92
N ALA A 586 -14.27 -3.42 -13.81
CA ALA A 586 -13.95 -4.86 -13.86
C ALA A 586 -13.45 -5.29 -15.26
N ASP A 587 -12.27 -5.89 -15.30
CA ASP A 587 -11.66 -6.49 -16.49
C ASP A 587 -12.20 -7.90 -16.78
N THR A 588 -12.70 -8.58 -15.75
CA THR A 588 -13.34 -9.91 -15.88
C THR A 588 -14.86 -9.81 -15.67
N PRO A 589 -15.67 -10.68 -16.32
CA PRO A 589 -17.13 -10.65 -16.17
C PRO A 589 -17.53 -10.98 -14.75
N ALA A 590 -18.41 -10.16 -14.19
CA ALA A 590 -19.07 -10.50 -12.95
C ALA A 590 -20.07 -11.64 -13.16
N ALA A 591 -20.07 -12.60 -12.23
CA ALA A 591 -21.13 -13.59 -12.14
C ALA A 591 -22.42 -12.95 -11.58
N THR A 592 -23.58 -13.46 -11.99
CA THR A 592 -24.87 -13.05 -11.42
C THR A 592 -24.98 -13.59 -9.99
N ASP A 593 -25.28 -12.72 -9.03
CA ASP A 593 -25.35 -13.10 -7.63
C ASP A 593 -26.36 -14.22 -7.32
N GLY A 594 -25.96 -15.14 -6.44
CA GLY A 594 -26.81 -16.23 -5.95
C GLY A 594 -27.15 -17.28 -7.01
N THR A 595 -26.34 -17.39 -8.06
CA THR A 595 -26.55 -18.35 -9.16
C THR A 595 -25.57 -19.53 -9.16
N LEU A 596 -24.74 -19.68 -8.14
CA LEU A 596 -23.86 -20.84 -8.03
C LEU A 596 -24.63 -22.07 -7.54
N TYR A 597 -24.61 -23.16 -8.30
CA TYR A 597 -25.27 -24.42 -7.92
C TYR A 597 -24.39 -25.65 -8.13
N SER A 598 -24.22 -26.47 -7.09
CA SER A 598 -23.67 -27.83 -7.18
C SER A 598 -24.77 -28.85 -7.51
N PHE A 599 -24.38 -30.11 -7.78
CA PHE A 599 -25.33 -31.20 -7.97
C PHE A 599 -24.98 -32.44 -7.15
N ASP A 600 -25.93 -32.85 -6.29
CA ASP A 600 -25.92 -34.14 -5.57
C ASP A 600 -27.33 -34.73 -5.61
N GLY A 601 -27.71 -35.29 -6.77
CA GLY A 601 -29.07 -35.79 -7.06
C GLY A 601 -30.13 -34.69 -7.25
N SER A 602 -29.87 -33.48 -6.77
CA SER A 602 -30.59 -32.24 -7.03
C SER A 602 -29.63 -31.05 -7.04
N TYR A 603 -30.07 -29.92 -7.59
CA TYR A 603 -29.30 -28.67 -7.53
C TYR A 603 -29.35 -28.06 -6.14
N ASN A 604 -28.17 -27.80 -5.58
CA ASN A 604 -28.00 -27.16 -4.28
C ASN A 604 -27.30 -25.81 -4.49
N ALA A 605 -27.81 -24.76 -3.85
CA ALA A 605 -27.19 -23.44 -3.93
C ALA A 605 -25.91 -23.41 -3.09
N GLU A 606 -24.86 -22.80 -3.62
CA GLU A 606 -23.54 -22.71 -3.00
C GLU A 606 -23.07 -21.25 -3.00
N SER A 607 -22.09 -20.91 -2.16
CA SER A 607 -21.47 -19.58 -2.14
C SER A 607 -20.02 -19.58 -2.63
N ALA A 608 -19.39 -20.75 -2.71
CA ALA A 608 -17.99 -20.89 -3.07
C ALA A 608 -17.75 -22.21 -3.82
N MET A 609 -16.56 -22.37 -4.40
CA MET A 609 -16.21 -23.52 -5.24
C MET A 609 -15.07 -24.33 -4.64
N ALA A 610 -15.13 -25.65 -4.80
CA ALA A 610 -14.12 -26.60 -4.35
C ALA A 610 -13.45 -27.31 -5.55
N PRO A 611 -12.16 -27.67 -5.46
CA PRO A 611 -11.48 -28.43 -6.50
C PRO A 611 -12.14 -29.78 -6.77
N GLY A 612 -12.22 -30.18 -8.05
CA GLY A 612 -12.83 -31.44 -8.47
C GLY A 612 -14.36 -31.46 -8.52
N GLN A 613 -15.03 -30.50 -7.87
CA GLN A 613 -16.47 -30.30 -7.98
C GLN A 613 -16.79 -29.35 -9.14
N GLY A 614 -17.76 -29.69 -9.98
CA GLY A 614 -18.29 -28.78 -10.99
C GLY A 614 -19.55 -28.06 -10.49
N TYR A 615 -19.81 -26.87 -11.04
CA TYR A 615 -20.92 -26.00 -10.65
C TYR A 615 -21.61 -25.39 -11.87
N TRP A 616 -22.89 -25.04 -11.72
CA TRP A 616 -23.53 -24.06 -12.59
C TRP A 616 -23.27 -22.65 -12.07
N LEU A 617 -22.97 -21.72 -12.97
CA LEU A 617 -22.87 -20.29 -12.66
C LEU A 617 -23.42 -19.47 -13.84
N ARG A 618 -24.11 -18.36 -13.54
CA ARG A 618 -24.70 -17.50 -14.57
C ARG A 618 -23.90 -16.22 -14.75
N PHE A 619 -23.72 -15.79 -15.99
CA PHE A 619 -23.10 -14.51 -16.35
C PHE A 619 -24.07 -13.67 -17.18
N ASP A 620 -24.12 -12.36 -16.93
CA ASP A 620 -25.04 -11.47 -17.66
C ASP A 620 -24.45 -10.98 -19.01
N MET A 621 -23.13 -10.97 -19.14
CA MET A 621 -22.42 -10.57 -20.35
C MET A 621 -21.43 -11.66 -20.78
N PRO A 622 -21.28 -11.91 -22.10
CA PRO A 622 -20.23 -12.78 -22.60
C PRO A 622 -18.88 -12.06 -22.53
N CYS A 623 -17.77 -12.81 -22.52
CA CYS A 623 -16.43 -12.22 -22.53
C CYS A 623 -15.44 -13.01 -23.37
N CYS A 624 -14.39 -12.31 -23.81
CA CYS A 624 -13.23 -12.91 -24.46
C CYS A 624 -12.25 -13.40 -23.39
N ASP A 625 -12.23 -14.72 -23.17
CA ASP A 625 -11.26 -15.51 -22.38
C ASP A 625 -10.41 -14.67 -21.40
N PRO A 626 -10.99 -14.05 -20.36
CA PRO A 626 -10.23 -13.36 -19.34
C PRO A 626 -9.52 -14.39 -18.46
N ALA A 627 -8.37 -14.02 -17.89
CA ALA A 627 -7.74 -14.86 -16.88
C ALA A 627 -8.64 -14.90 -15.65
N ILE A 628 -8.98 -16.10 -15.19
CA ILE A 628 -9.84 -16.31 -14.02
C ILE A 628 -9.05 -16.49 -12.71
N TYR A 629 -7.71 -16.59 -12.80
CA TYR A 629 -6.76 -16.51 -11.70
C TYR A 629 -5.32 -16.42 -12.25
N GLY A 630 -4.33 -16.20 -11.37
CA GLY A 630 -2.90 -16.35 -11.69
C GLY A 630 -2.28 -15.17 -12.44
N VAL A 631 -3.02 -14.07 -12.64
CA VAL A 631 -2.49 -12.81 -13.19
C VAL A 631 -2.15 -11.83 -12.06
N PRO A 632 -1.10 -10.99 -12.20
CA PRO A 632 -0.80 -9.94 -11.24
C PRO A 632 -2.03 -9.06 -10.99
N GLY A 633 -2.32 -8.75 -9.71
CA GLY A 633 -3.50 -7.97 -9.31
C GLY A 633 -4.77 -8.78 -9.03
N HIS A 634 -4.81 -10.08 -9.38
CA HIS A 634 -5.96 -10.93 -9.06
C HIS A 634 -5.97 -11.31 -7.56
N PRO A 635 -7.11 -11.25 -6.86
CA PRO A 635 -7.18 -11.55 -5.41
C PRO A 635 -6.95 -13.04 -5.11
N MET A 636 -7.22 -13.93 -6.07
CA MET A 636 -6.92 -15.35 -5.95
C MET A 636 -5.42 -15.64 -6.09
N GLY A 637 -4.80 -16.08 -4.99
CA GLY A 637 -3.53 -16.79 -4.98
C GLY A 637 -3.75 -18.31 -5.01
N GLY A 638 -2.77 -19.06 -5.48
CA GLY A 638 -2.82 -20.53 -5.47
C GLY A 638 -1.74 -21.14 -6.33
N TYR A 639 -1.78 -22.47 -6.45
CA TYR A 639 -0.83 -23.24 -7.24
C TYR A 639 -1.54 -24.20 -8.19
N ASP A 640 -0.82 -24.64 -9.22
CA ASP A 640 -1.34 -25.60 -10.18
C ASP A 640 -1.79 -26.89 -9.45
N LEU A 641 -3.09 -27.19 -9.48
CA LEU A 641 -3.68 -28.48 -9.15
C LEU A 641 -3.25 -29.45 -10.25
N LEU A 642 -2.33 -30.37 -9.95
CA LEU A 642 -1.82 -31.35 -10.93
C LEU A 642 -2.43 -32.75 -10.76
N THR A 643 -3.11 -32.98 -9.64
CA THR A 643 -3.80 -34.23 -9.33
C THR A 643 -5.02 -33.95 -8.48
N GLN A 644 -6.13 -34.63 -8.76
CA GLN A 644 -7.36 -34.52 -7.98
C GLN A 644 -8.10 -35.86 -7.95
N THR A 645 -8.38 -36.35 -6.74
CA THR A 645 -9.28 -37.50 -6.54
C THR A 645 -10.70 -37.00 -6.32
N ILE A 646 -11.65 -37.53 -7.10
CA ILE A 646 -13.05 -37.11 -7.12
C ILE A 646 -13.91 -38.29 -6.73
N SER A 647 -14.75 -38.11 -5.70
CA SER A 647 -15.74 -39.11 -5.30
C SER A 647 -16.96 -39.02 -6.21
N LEU A 648 -17.42 -40.16 -6.72
CA LEU A 648 -18.57 -40.28 -7.60
C LEU A 648 -19.67 -41.10 -6.92
N SER A 649 -20.91 -40.67 -7.11
CA SER A 649 -22.11 -41.45 -6.78
C SER A 649 -22.64 -42.19 -8.02
N GLU A 650 -23.33 -43.32 -7.82
CA GLU A 650 -24.04 -44.01 -8.90
C GLU A 650 -25.01 -43.03 -9.61
N GLY A 651 -24.84 -42.88 -10.93
CA GLY A 651 -25.62 -41.94 -11.74
C GLY A 651 -24.79 -40.75 -12.24
N TRP A 652 -25.44 -39.59 -12.38
CA TRP A 652 -24.83 -38.38 -12.91
C TRP A 652 -24.09 -37.61 -11.83
N ASN A 653 -22.85 -37.21 -12.11
CA ASN A 653 -22.00 -36.40 -11.25
C ASN A 653 -21.52 -35.18 -12.03
N MET A 654 -21.43 -34.04 -11.35
CA MET A 654 -20.85 -32.83 -11.90
C MET A 654 -19.45 -32.66 -11.34
N ILE A 655 -18.44 -32.65 -12.20
CA ILE A 655 -17.02 -32.64 -11.84
C ILE A 655 -16.30 -31.45 -12.48
N SER A 656 -15.10 -31.16 -12.01
CA SER A 656 -14.16 -30.22 -12.65
C SER A 656 -12.76 -30.81 -12.73
N GLY A 657 -11.93 -30.23 -13.60
CA GLY A 657 -10.58 -30.71 -13.91
C GLY A 657 -9.48 -30.12 -13.04
N ILE A 658 -8.25 -30.45 -13.46
CA ILE A 658 -6.99 -29.96 -12.89
C ILE A 658 -6.52 -28.68 -13.65
N SER A 659 -5.35 -28.11 -13.32
CA SER A 659 -4.85 -26.87 -13.95
C SER A 659 -4.43 -27.02 -15.41
N VAL A 660 -4.47 -28.23 -15.95
CA VAL A 660 -4.20 -28.52 -17.36
C VAL A 660 -5.36 -29.29 -17.98
N PRO A 661 -5.61 -29.15 -19.29
CA PRO A 661 -6.59 -29.97 -19.98
C PRO A 661 -6.28 -31.46 -19.78
N ALA A 662 -7.28 -32.22 -19.35
CA ALA A 662 -7.19 -33.66 -19.14
C ALA A 662 -8.12 -34.41 -20.11
N ASP A 663 -7.63 -35.45 -20.75
CA ASP A 663 -8.47 -36.35 -21.56
C ASP A 663 -8.74 -37.68 -20.82
N GLY A 664 -9.37 -38.64 -21.51
CA GLY A 664 -9.66 -39.96 -20.93
C GLY A 664 -8.42 -40.76 -20.51
N ASP A 665 -7.26 -40.52 -21.11
CA ASP A 665 -5.99 -41.17 -20.75
C ASP A 665 -5.37 -40.55 -19.48
N ASP A 666 -5.87 -39.40 -19.00
CA ASP A 666 -5.45 -38.76 -17.75
C ASP A 666 -6.34 -39.12 -16.54
N ILE A 667 -7.32 -40.00 -16.73
CA ILE A 667 -8.25 -40.45 -15.69
C ILE A 667 -7.90 -41.87 -15.26
N ASP A 668 -7.48 -42.03 -14.00
CA ASP A 668 -7.39 -43.33 -13.34
C ASP A 668 -8.74 -43.69 -12.71
N ASP A 669 -9.39 -44.70 -13.28
CA ASP A 669 -10.62 -45.31 -12.79
C ASP A 669 -10.37 -46.79 -12.42
N PRO A 670 -9.81 -47.07 -11.23
CA PRO A 670 -9.52 -48.44 -10.81
C PRO A 670 -10.77 -49.28 -10.57
N GLY A 671 -11.93 -48.64 -10.46
CA GLY A 671 -13.22 -49.29 -10.24
C GLY A 671 -13.93 -49.70 -11.52
N ASP A 672 -13.48 -49.23 -12.69
CA ASP A 672 -14.19 -49.33 -13.98
C ASP A 672 -15.66 -48.88 -13.83
N ILE A 673 -15.87 -47.76 -13.12
CA ILE A 673 -17.18 -47.22 -12.78
C ILE A 673 -17.64 -46.13 -13.75
N LEU A 674 -16.74 -45.49 -14.49
CA LEU A 674 -17.05 -44.42 -15.41
C LEU A 674 -17.70 -44.98 -16.69
N ILE A 675 -18.86 -44.43 -17.06
CA ILE A 675 -19.53 -44.82 -18.31
C ILE A 675 -18.87 -44.08 -19.47
N GLU A 676 -18.16 -44.79 -20.34
CA GLU A 676 -17.58 -44.22 -21.57
C GLU A 676 -18.61 -43.47 -22.42
N GLY A 677 -18.20 -42.31 -22.95
CA GLY A 677 -19.06 -41.45 -23.78
C GLY A 677 -20.10 -40.65 -23.01
N SER A 678 -20.02 -40.63 -21.67
CA SER A 678 -20.90 -39.85 -20.79
C SER A 678 -20.37 -38.45 -20.44
N GLY A 679 -19.22 -38.02 -20.99
CA GLY A 679 -18.69 -36.68 -20.80
C GLY A 679 -19.50 -35.62 -21.55
N TYR A 680 -20.07 -34.65 -20.82
CA TYR A 680 -20.77 -33.51 -21.43
C TYR A 680 -20.34 -32.18 -20.81
N GLY A 681 -20.05 -31.21 -21.67
CA GLY A 681 -19.91 -29.79 -21.31
C GLY A 681 -21.16 -29.00 -21.68
N PHE A 682 -21.16 -27.70 -21.38
CA PHE A 682 -22.26 -26.80 -21.70
C PHE A 682 -21.79 -25.46 -22.26
N SER A 683 -22.31 -25.07 -23.42
CA SER A 683 -22.07 -23.77 -24.05
C SER A 683 -23.37 -23.28 -24.69
N GLY A 684 -24.29 -22.77 -23.86
CA GLY A 684 -25.68 -22.44 -24.22
C GLY A 684 -26.59 -23.66 -24.50
N THR A 685 -26.01 -24.79 -24.89
CA THR A 685 -26.60 -26.13 -24.99
C THR A 685 -25.58 -27.17 -24.54
N TYR A 686 -26.02 -28.38 -24.18
CA TYR A 686 -25.11 -29.51 -23.98
C TYR A 686 -24.36 -29.85 -25.27
N TYR A 687 -23.10 -30.28 -25.09
CA TYR A 687 -22.25 -30.87 -26.13
C TYR A 687 -21.43 -32.02 -25.54
N PRO A 688 -21.04 -33.03 -26.34
CA PRO A 688 -20.14 -34.08 -25.87
C PRO A 688 -18.75 -33.51 -25.65
N ALA A 689 -18.17 -33.74 -24.47
CA ALA A 689 -16.83 -33.27 -24.12
C ALA A 689 -15.81 -34.39 -24.31
N GLU A 690 -14.71 -34.10 -25.03
CA GLU A 690 -13.55 -35.00 -25.17
C GLU A 690 -12.44 -34.67 -24.17
N PHE A 691 -12.40 -33.42 -23.71
CA PHE A 691 -11.43 -32.90 -22.75
C PHE A 691 -12.15 -32.28 -21.56
N ILE A 692 -11.50 -32.35 -20.40
CA ILE A 692 -11.84 -31.62 -19.19
C ILE A 692 -10.89 -30.42 -19.13
N ASP A 693 -11.32 -29.30 -19.70
CA ASP A 693 -10.53 -28.05 -19.69
C ASP A 693 -10.51 -27.38 -18.31
N PRO A 694 -9.39 -26.74 -17.90
CA PRO A 694 -9.29 -26.00 -16.65
C PRO A 694 -10.34 -24.90 -16.53
N GLY A 695 -10.88 -24.71 -15.32
CA GLY A 695 -11.89 -23.68 -15.02
C GLY A 695 -13.32 -24.09 -15.39
N GLN A 696 -13.50 -25.07 -16.27
CA GLN A 696 -14.81 -25.53 -16.73
C GLN A 696 -15.35 -26.70 -15.89
N GLY A 697 -16.67 -26.80 -15.82
CA GLY A 697 -17.38 -27.93 -15.22
C GLY A 697 -17.89 -28.93 -16.27
N TYR A 698 -18.00 -30.20 -15.90
CA TYR A 698 -18.42 -31.29 -16.78
C TYR A 698 -19.37 -32.26 -16.10
N TRP A 699 -20.27 -32.87 -16.87
CA TRP A 699 -21.05 -34.01 -16.44
C TRP A 699 -20.35 -35.31 -16.80
N VAL A 700 -20.35 -36.24 -15.85
CA VAL A 700 -19.95 -37.63 -16.07
C VAL A 700 -20.96 -38.58 -15.43
N ARG A 701 -21.04 -39.81 -15.92
CA ARG A 701 -21.93 -40.82 -15.36
C ARG A 701 -21.15 -42.00 -14.81
N ALA A 702 -21.48 -42.43 -13.59
CA ALA A 702 -20.91 -43.60 -12.95
C ALA A 702 -21.92 -44.74 -12.82
N SER A 703 -21.48 -46.00 -12.95
CA SER A 703 -22.30 -47.20 -12.75
C SER A 703 -22.44 -47.63 -11.29
N ALA A 704 -21.61 -47.09 -10.40
CA ALA A 704 -21.60 -47.38 -8.97
C ALA A 704 -20.93 -46.23 -8.20
N ASP A 705 -21.12 -46.19 -6.89
CA ASP A 705 -20.36 -45.30 -6.01
C ASP A 705 -18.87 -45.68 -6.02
N GLY A 706 -17.99 -44.69 -6.01
CA GLY A 706 -16.54 -44.91 -5.98
C GLY A 706 -15.75 -43.61 -6.15
N ALA A 707 -14.52 -43.69 -6.64
CA ALA A 707 -13.69 -42.52 -6.87
C ALA A 707 -12.83 -42.71 -8.12
N ILE A 708 -12.55 -41.60 -8.81
CA ILE A 708 -11.60 -41.49 -9.91
C ILE A 708 -10.48 -40.53 -9.52
N THR A 709 -9.33 -40.64 -10.16
CA THR A 709 -8.24 -39.66 -10.00
C THR A 709 -7.88 -39.07 -11.36
N ILE A 710 -7.88 -37.74 -11.46
CA ILE A 710 -7.42 -37.02 -12.65
C ILE A 710 -5.99 -36.55 -12.38
N ALA A 711 -5.03 -36.99 -13.19
CA ALA A 711 -3.65 -36.52 -13.17
C ALA A 711 -2.96 -36.81 -14.50
N ILE A 712 -1.99 -35.96 -14.90
CA ILE A 712 -1.29 -36.11 -16.18
C ILE A 712 -0.65 -37.49 -16.29
N GLY A 713 -1.05 -38.27 -17.29
CA GLY A 713 -0.53 -39.61 -17.55
C GLY A 713 -0.89 -40.66 -16.48
N ALA A 714 -1.92 -40.41 -15.66
CA ALA A 714 -2.40 -41.36 -14.66
C ALA A 714 -3.07 -42.60 -15.26
N GLY A 715 -3.63 -42.50 -16.47
CA GLY A 715 -4.21 -43.62 -17.21
C GLY A 715 -3.14 -44.58 -17.73
N GLY A 716 -2.73 -45.51 -16.87
CA GLY A 716 -1.92 -46.65 -17.28
C GLY A 716 -2.73 -47.64 -18.13
N ALA A 717 -2.49 -47.64 -19.44
CA ALA A 717 -2.72 -48.74 -20.40
C ALA A 717 -3.86 -49.73 -20.09
N GLY A 718 -5.10 -49.29 -20.33
CA GLY A 718 -6.28 -50.14 -20.33
C GLY A 718 -7.22 -49.82 -21.47
N ARG A 719 -6.76 -49.86 -22.73
CA ARG A 719 -7.67 -49.76 -23.90
C ARG A 719 -8.65 -50.92 -23.89
N ILE A 720 -9.85 -50.68 -23.37
CA ILE A 720 -11.02 -51.53 -23.58
C ILE A 720 -11.42 -51.38 -25.05
N ALA A 721 -11.92 -52.45 -25.66
CA ALA A 721 -12.30 -52.46 -27.08
C ALA A 721 -13.27 -51.33 -27.37
N GLU A 722 -13.04 -50.57 -28.46
CA GLU A 722 -13.92 -49.45 -28.82
C GLU A 722 -15.38 -49.92 -28.83
N PRO A 723 -16.24 -49.30 -28.01
CA PRO A 723 -17.63 -49.68 -27.94
C PRO A 723 -18.30 -49.49 -29.29
N VAL A 724 -19.28 -50.34 -29.58
CA VAL A 724 -20.04 -50.24 -30.83
C VAL A 724 -20.82 -48.93 -30.83
N ASP A 725 -20.44 -48.00 -31.70
CA ASP A 725 -21.22 -46.79 -31.92
C ASP A 725 -22.50 -47.12 -32.72
N TYR A 726 -23.61 -47.28 -32.00
CA TYR A 726 -24.92 -47.52 -32.58
C TYR A 726 -25.51 -46.29 -33.31
N LEU A 727 -24.90 -45.10 -33.21
CA LEU A 727 -25.39 -43.86 -33.83
C LEU A 727 -24.88 -43.66 -35.27
N LYS A 728 -23.79 -44.34 -35.66
CA LYS A 728 -23.06 -44.14 -36.94
C LYS A 728 -23.90 -44.19 -38.22
N ASN A 729 -25.08 -44.80 -38.21
CA ASN A 729 -26.00 -44.90 -39.36
C ASN A 729 -27.45 -44.52 -39.04
N THR A 730 -27.67 -43.68 -38.04
CA THR A 730 -29.01 -43.23 -37.64
C THR A 730 -29.47 -42.00 -38.40
N SER A 731 -30.79 -41.81 -38.48
CA SER A 731 -31.34 -40.49 -38.83
C SER A 731 -31.32 -39.61 -37.59
N TYR A 732 -31.09 -38.31 -37.73
CA TYR A 732 -31.10 -37.40 -36.59
C TYR A 732 -31.89 -36.13 -36.89
N LEU A 733 -32.45 -35.53 -35.83
CA LEU A 733 -33.02 -34.19 -35.84
C LEU A 733 -32.10 -33.26 -35.08
N THR A 734 -32.11 -31.98 -35.43
CA THR A 734 -31.54 -30.96 -34.55
C THR A 734 -32.52 -29.81 -34.42
N ILE A 735 -32.70 -29.33 -33.20
CA ILE A 735 -33.61 -28.24 -32.86
C ILE A 735 -32.76 -27.00 -32.58
N THR A 736 -33.11 -25.88 -33.20
CA THR A 736 -32.48 -24.58 -32.95
C THR A 736 -33.52 -23.64 -32.35
N ASN A 737 -33.17 -22.93 -31.29
CA ASN A 737 -34.07 -21.97 -30.64
C ASN A 737 -34.11 -20.61 -31.38
N GLY A 738 -34.87 -19.65 -30.87
CA GLY A 738 -35.00 -18.30 -31.45
C GLY A 738 -33.71 -17.48 -31.43
N ASP A 739 -32.77 -17.83 -30.56
CA ASP A 739 -31.48 -17.14 -30.37
C ASP A 739 -30.35 -17.78 -31.20
N GLY A 740 -30.67 -18.80 -32.00
CA GLY A 740 -29.70 -19.50 -32.85
C GLY A 740 -28.92 -20.62 -32.15
N LEU A 741 -29.18 -20.90 -30.87
CA LEU A 741 -28.57 -22.02 -30.14
C LEU A 741 -29.10 -23.34 -30.70
N LYS A 742 -28.19 -24.22 -31.10
CA LYS A 742 -28.48 -25.50 -31.75
C LYS A 742 -28.29 -26.64 -30.75
N GLY A 743 -29.36 -27.37 -30.44
CA GLY A 743 -29.35 -28.46 -29.47
C GLY A 743 -28.56 -29.68 -29.94
N MET A 744 -28.43 -30.67 -29.05
CA MET A 744 -27.81 -31.95 -29.39
C MET A 744 -28.54 -32.66 -30.55
N PRO A 745 -27.82 -33.37 -31.43
CA PRO A 745 -28.44 -34.23 -32.42
C PRO A 745 -29.28 -35.32 -31.73
N LEU A 746 -30.57 -35.38 -32.10
CA LEU A 746 -31.53 -36.35 -31.58
C LEU A 746 -31.68 -37.51 -32.56
N HIS A 747 -31.11 -38.65 -32.22
CA HIS A 747 -30.97 -39.81 -33.11
C HIS A 747 -32.17 -40.75 -33.03
N PHE A 748 -32.63 -41.24 -34.17
CA PHE A 748 -33.73 -42.20 -34.28
C PHE A 748 -33.50 -43.21 -35.41
N GLY A 749 -34.17 -44.36 -35.28
CA GLY A 749 -34.10 -45.45 -36.27
C GLY A 749 -33.01 -46.49 -36.03
N ALA A 750 -32.34 -46.49 -34.88
CA ALA A 750 -31.47 -47.59 -34.43
C ALA A 750 -32.06 -48.33 -33.22
N ALA A 751 -31.67 -49.60 -33.07
CA ALA A 751 -31.97 -50.40 -31.89
C ALA A 751 -30.69 -50.55 -31.04
N VAL A 752 -30.69 -49.95 -29.85
CA VAL A 752 -29.60 -50.03 -28.88
C VAL A 752 -29.91 -51.13 -27.86
N PRO A 753 -28.99 -52.08 -27.58
CA PRO A 753 -29.16 -53.07 -26.52
C PRO A 753 -29.40 -52.43 -25.15
N GLU A 754 -30.19 -53.08 -24.29
CA GLU A 754 -30.61 -52.50 -23.00
C GLU A 754 -29.42 -52.08 -22.13
N ASN A 755 -28.35 -52.88 -22.12
CA ASN A 755 -27.13 -52.61 -21.34
C ASN A 755 -26.32 -51.41 -21.90
N ASP A 756 -26.49 -51.08 -23.18
CA ASP A 756 -25.74 -50.00 -23.85
C ASP A 756 -26.54 -48.68 -23.84
N LYS A 757 -27.84 -48.71 -23.52
CA LYS A 757 -28.68 -47.50 -23.44
C LYS A 757 -28.16 -46.47 -22.46
N ILE A 758 -27.47 -46.91 -21.39
CA ILE A 758 -26.94 -46.04 -20.34
C ILE A 758 -25.95 -44.99 -20.89
N ARG A 759 -25.26 -45.30 -22.00
CA ARG A 759 -24.28 -44.43 -22.71
C ARG A 759 -24.93 -43.32 -23.53
N TYR A 760 -26.22 -43.44 -23.83
CA TYR A 760 -26.97 -42.49 -24.66
C TYR A 760 -27.96 -41.62 -23.87
N GLY A 761 -27.88 -41.69 -22.54
CA GLY A 761 -28.60 -40.77 -21.66
C GLY A 761 -28.01 -39.36 -21.72
N MET A 762 -28.86 -38.37 -21.55
CA MET A 762 -28.47 -36.97 -21.37
C MET A 762 -28.28 -36.65 -19.87
N PRO A 763 -27.40 -35.68 -19.55
CA PRO A 763 -27.25 -35.17 -18.19
C PRO A 763 -28.57 -34.63 -17.60
N PRO A 764 -28.63 -34.36 -16.29
CA PRO A 764 -29.75 -33.65 -15.67
C PRO A 764 -30.12 -32.37 -16.44
N LEU A 765 -31.37 -31.91 -16.34
CA LEU A 765 -31.79 -30.68 -17.03
C LEU A 765 -30.95 -29.49 -16.56
N PRO A 766 -30.51 -28.59 -17.46
CA PRO A 766 -29.80 -27.39 -17.03
C PRO A 766 -30.75 -26.48 -16.23
N PRO A 767 -30.22 -25.52 -15.45
CA PRO A 767 -31.06 -24.60 -14.69
C PRO A 767 -32.09 -23.87 -15.56
N ALA A 768 -33.18 -23.43 -14.93
CA ALA A 768 -34.29 -22.80 -15.64
C ALA A 768 -33.81 -21.62 -16.50
N GLY A 769 -34.26 -21.58 -17.76
CA GLY A 769 -33.89 -20.56 -18.74
C GLY A 769 -32.80 -20.98 -19.73
N ALA A 770 -32.08 -22.07 -19.49
CA ALA A 770 -31.17 -22.67 -20.47
C ALA A 770 -31.91 -23.44 -21.57
N PHE A 771 -31.35 -23.44 -22.79
CA PHE A 771 -31.91 -24.19 -23.91
C PHE A 771 -31.45 -25.65 -23.88
N ASP A 772 -32.41 -26.57 -23.92
CA ASP A 772 -32.16 -28.00 -23.98
C ASP A 772 -33.29 -28.70 -24.74
N ALA A 773 -32.92 -29.62 -25.62
CA ALA A 773 -33.86 -30.39 -26.44
C ALA A 773 -33.48 -31.86 -26.35
N ARG A 774 -34.41 -32.71 -25.90
CA ARG A 774 -34.19 -34.14 -25.65
C ARG A 774 -35.45 -34.97 -25.88
N PHE A 775 -35.30 -36.28 -26.04
CA PHE A 775 -36.44 -37.20 -26.00
C PHE A 775 -36.94 -37.40 -24.56
N ALA A 776 -38.20 -37.83 -24.42
CA ALA A 776 -38.74 -38.23 -23.13
C ALA A 776 -37.92 -39.39 -22.52
N GLY A 777 -37.62 -39.29 -21.22
CA GLY A 777 -36.76 -40.25 -20.52
C GLY A 777 -35.26 -39.92 -20.58
N ASP A 778 -34.91 -38.66 -20.88
CA ASP A 778 -33.54 -38.14 -20.89
C ASP A 778 -32.62 -38.86 -21.87
N MET A 779 -33.10 -39.07 -23.11
CA MET A 779 -32.34 -39.72 -24.18
C MET A 779 -32.04 -38.74 -25.33
N ARG A 780 -30.90 -38.93 -26.00
CA ARG A 780 -30.57 -38.28 -27.26
C ARG A 780 -30.75 -39.20 -28.46
#